data_AF-A0A7X7RU20-F1
#
_entry.id   AF-A0A7X7RU20-F1
#
_cell.length_a   1.000
_cell.length_b   1.000
_cell.length_c   1.000
_cell.angle_alpha   90.00
_cell.angle_beta   90.00
_cell.angle_gamma   90.00
#
_symmetry.space_group_name_H-M   'P 1'
#
loop_
_entity.id
_entity.type
_entity.pdbx_description
1 polymer ?
#
loop_
_entity_poly.entity_id
_entity_poly.type
_entity_poly.pdbx_seq_one_letter_code
_entity_poly.pdbx_strand_id
1 'polypeptide(L)'
;MTEEKRAEMHFEPGRMEPFQEGFNVRTIIAALFIGFIMLPGAIYLGLMTGGGIAGAAQWVTVILLVEIAKRSFIELKKQEVYIIYMLAASLVSAGLIFGTAGLTLQGGAFSDLIWRQYLVQSPYAQSFKLHEHMPLWAMPPANSEALLKRTFLSRVWLIPILLLIIHNVLFKINKFTLGYTMFRITSDKEKLPFPLASVAAEGAVALAEVSGKQETWRWRVFSISAMIGVIFGAFYVVIPTVTGLLMTKPFQVLPIPWVDFTSKMGDILPSSMLGFMTELGILLTGFVLAFWVVTGSFIGAVLTRTIGNPILYKAGIIKNWQPGMTVIPANVATNLDFWINATIAGGAIVAIIGIVIMFKAFRRKKKDVVIGQPARIEEKLPEGRGDYPIYIAMGIWMLSTIIYIVICKILVPSFPTVLFVFFGFILTPFLTYTSARMFGITGVAGGISFPMVREGTFILSGHKGVDIWFAPVPYFDHGVTAQEFKQLELTRTKFSSWYKAEFTSLVIMLFCSFLFWSIIWKMSPIPSSTYPYAQKMWPMDAMFQALWATSTLDGGRSWMIEAIKFKYILNSSIVGVALYSLLLLLKAPIGLFYGIIGGVAMLPHMALPMFIGALLGRFYFAKKVGPNWNRYTPIILAGYSCGMGLIGMVSIAVALIAKTVFQIVF
;
A
#
# COMPACT_ATOMS: atom_id res chain seq x y z
N MET A 1 -14.30 -9.11 43.06
CA MET A 1 -13.87 -8.15 42.03
C MET A 1 -15.13 -7.59 41.39
N THR A 2 -15.49 -6.36 41.71
CA THR A 2 -16.80 -5.74 41.40
C THR A 2 -17.00 -5.55 39.89
N GLU A 3 -18.25 -5.66 39.43
CA GLU A 3 -18.64 -5.53 38.01
C GLU A 3 -18.25 -4.18 37.39
N GLU A 4 -18.07 -3.12 38.18
CA GLU A 4 -17.53 -1.83 37.73
C GLU A 4 -16.08 -1.93 37.21
N LYS A 5 -15.23 -2.79 37.79
CA LYS A 5 -13.87 -3.02 37.23
C LYS A 5 -13.91 -3.87 35.96
N ARG A 6 -15.00 -4.60 35.70
CA ARG A 6 -15.21 -5.34 34.44
C ARG A 6 -15.58 -4.44 33.27
N ALA A 7 -16.19 -3.28 33.52
CA ALA A 7 -16.54 -2.31 32.48
C ALA A 7 -15.29 -1.67 31.84
N GLU A 8 -14.22 -1.46 32.60
CA GLU A 8 -12.95 -0.91 32.07
C GLU A 8 -12.07 -1.94 31.34
N MET A 9 -12.48 -3.21 31.23
CA MET A 9 -11.65 -4.33 30.76
C MET A 9 -11.84 -4.73 29.29
N HIS A 10 -12.59 -3.97 28.50
CA HIS A 10 -12.65 -4.15 27.05
C HIS A 10 -11.93 -2.99 26.33
N PHE A 11 -11.33 -3.24 25.18
CA PHE A 11 -11.19 -2.20 24.17
C PHE A 11 -12.61 -1.64 24.00
N GLU A 12 -12.87 -0.37 24.31
CA GLU A 12 -14.18 0.22 24.06
C GLU A 12 -14.27 0.53 22.56
N PRO A 13 -14.97 -0.26 21.72
CA PRO A 13 -15.38 0.20 20.41
C PRO A 13 -16.46 1.27 20.63
N GLY A 14 -16.06 2.47 21.07
CA GLY A 14 -17.09 3.34 21.63
C GLY A 14 -16.67 4.45 22.57
N ARG A 15 -15.55 5.17 22.40
CA ARG A 15 -15.37 6.45 23.15
C ARG A 15 -16.63 7.30 23.01
N MET A 16 -17.41 7.54 24.06
CA MET A 16 -18.67 8.33 23.99
C MET A 16 -18.44 9.83 23.70
N GLU A 17 -17.26 10.18 23.17
CA GLU A 17 -16.94 11.52 22.76
C GLU A 17 -17.61 11.86 21.41
N PRO A 18 -18.11 13.09 21.24
CA PRO A 18 -18.67 13.54 19.98
C PRO A 18 -17.60 13.58 18.88
N PHE A 19 -18.02 13.30 17.65
CA PHE A 19 -17.16 13.48 16.49
C PHE A 19 -16.83 14.97 16.28
N GLN A 20 -15.55 15.29 16.20
CA GLN A 20 -15.08 16.67 16.03
C GLN A 20 -14.46 16.90 14.65
N GLU A 21 -14.48 18.14 14.20
CA GLU A 21 -13.83 18.57 12.97
C GLU A 21 -12.30 18.62 13.21
N GLY A 22 -11.54 17.91 12.40
CA GLY A 22 -10.07 17.94 12.39
C GLY A 22 -9.49 18.88 11.33
N PHE A 23 -10.28 19.28 10.33
CA PHE A 23 -9.82 20.16 9.26
C PHE A 23 -10.04 21.64 9.60
N ASN A 24 -8.97 22.42 9.58
CA ASN A 24 -8.96 23.86 9.81
C ASN A 24 -7.69 24.52 9.25
N VAL A 25 -7.52 25.82 9.53
CA VAL A 25 -6.36 26.61 9.08
C VAL A 25 -5.02 25.98 9.50
N ARG A 26 -4.91 25.38 10.69
CA ARG A 26 -3.67 24.71 11.14
C ARG A 26 -3.33 23.52 10.26
N THR A 27 -4.33 22.73 9.86
CA THR A 27 -4.13 21.61 8.92
C THR A 27 -3.78 22.09 7.50
N ILE A 28 -4.25 23.27 7.08
CA ILE A 28 -3.87 23.88 5.80
C ILE A 28 -2.40 24.32 5.84
N ILE A 29 -1.97 24.97 6.93
CA ILE A 29 -0.57 25.37 7.14
C ILE A 29 0.33 24.13 7.13
N ALA A 30 -0.10 23.05 7.79
CA ALA A 30 0.60 21.77 7.76
C ALA A 30 0.72 21.22 6.32
N ALA A 31 -0.36 21.24 5.55
CA ALA A 31 -0.35 20.80 4.15
C ALA A 31 0.61 21.63 3.28
N LEU A 32 0.66 22.95 3.47
CA LEU A 32 1.61 23.82 2.78
C LEU A 32 3.06 23.53 3.20
N PHE A 33 3.32 23.33 4.49
CA PHE A 33 4.63 22.93 5.00
C PHE A 33 5.10 21.63 4.33
N ILE A 34 4.25 20.60 4.30
CA ILE A 34 4.56 19.31 3.67
C ILE A 34 4.82 19.50 2.16
N GLY A 35 3.95 20.24 1.47
CA GLY A 35 4.04 20.48 0.03
C GLY A 35 5.32 21.22 -0.37
N PHE A 36 5.68 22.29 0.35
CA PHE A 36 6.82 23.15 -0.02
C PHE A 36 8.17 22.68 0.52
N ILE A 37 8.20 21.96 1.65
CA ILE A 37 9.46 21.58 2.31
C ILE A 37 9.75 20.09 2.10
N MET A 38 8.75 19.22 2.28
CA MET A 38 9.00 17.77 2.25
C MET A 38 8.94 17.19 0.85
N LEU A 39 8.02 17.66 0.00
CA LEU A 39 7.88 17.15 -1.36
C LEU A 39 9.16 17.30 -2.22
N PRO A 40 9.84 18.46 -2.30
CA PRO A 40 11.07 18.55 -3.07
C PRO A 40 12.18 17.64 -2.52
N GLY A 41 12.28 17.52 -1.18
CA GLY A 41 13.18 16.57 -0.53
C GLY A 41 12.88 15.12 -0.92
N ALA A 42 11.60 14.75 -0.97
CA ALA A 42 11.15 13.42 -1.40
C ALA A 42 11.47 13.14 -2.87
N ILE A 43 11.27 14.10 -3.77
CA ILE A 43 11.60 13.99 -5.19
C ILE A 43 13.10 13.74 -5.36
N TYR A 44 13.91 14.62 -4.77
CA TYR A 44 15.36 14.54 -4.89
C TYR A 44 15.89 13.22 -4.31
N LEU A 45 15.39 12.81 -3.14
CA LEU A 45 15.76 11.52 -2.55
C LEU A 45 15.40 10.33 -3.44
N GLY A 46 14.19 10.33 -4.02
CA GLY A 46 13.73 9.27 -4.92
C GLY A 46 14.61 9.15 -6.16
N LEU A 47 15.01 10.28 -6.75
CA LEU A 47 15.89 10.29 -7.92
C LEU A 47 17.34 9.87 -7.62
N MET A 48 17.83 10.16 -6.40
CA MET A 48 19.20 9.84 -6.00
C MET A 48 19.39 8.42 -5.48
N THR A 49 18.43 7.92 -4.69
CA THR A 49 18.57 6.68 -3.93
C THR A 49 17.53 5.63 -4.27
N GLY A 50 16.43 6.00 -4.94
CA GLY A 50 15.27 5.14 -5.15
C GLY A 50 14.41 4.94 -3.91
N GLY A 51 14.84 5.49 -2.77
CA GLY A 51 14.12 5.45 -1.51
C GLY A 51 13.03 6.50 -1.46
N GLY A 52 11.92 6.17 -0.80
CA GLY A 52 10.89 7.14 -0.43
C GLY A 52 11.01 7.54 1.03
N ILE A 53 10.71 8.80 1.34
CA ILE A 53 10.48 9.22 2.74
C ILE A 53 9.07 8.90 3.23
N ALA A 54 8.14 8.46 2.36
CA ALA A 54 6.70 8.48 2.62
C ALA A 54 6.25 7.84 3.94
N GLY A 55 6.77 6.66 4.31
CA GLY A 55 6.40 5.99 5.56
C GLY A 55 6.96 6.65 6.82
N ALA A 56 8.18 7.20 6.74
CA ALA A 56 8.81 7.97 7.82
C ALA A 56 8.22 9.38 7.93
N ALA A 57 7.90 9.98 6.78
CA ALA A 57 7.41 11.33 6.64
C ALA A 57 6.15 11.54 7.48
N GLN A 58 5.18 10.62 7.42
CA GLN A 58 3.93 10.74 8.18
C GLN A 58 4.16 11.05 9.67
N TRP A 59 4.99 10.25 10.33
CA TRP A 59 5.24 10.39 11.77
C TRP A 59 6.14 11.58 12.08
N VAL A 60 7.18 11.82 11.27
CA VAL A 60 8.11 12.93 11.48
C VAL A 60 7.43 14.28 11.27
N THR A 61 6.59 14.42 10.25
CA THR A 61 5.79 15.63 10.04
C THR A 61 4.92 15.93 11.25
N VAL A 62 4.21 14.91 11.75
CA VAL A 62 3.31 15.08 12.89
C VAL A 62 4.10 15.50 14.12
N ILE A 63 5.24 14.86 14.42
CA ILE A 63 6.08 15.25 15.55
C ILE A 63 6.59 16.67 15.42
N LEU A 64 7.12 17.05 14.25
CA LEU A 64 7.65 18.40 14.04
C LEU A 64 6.56 19.45 14.25
N LEU A 65 5.36 19.22 13.71
CA LEU A 65 4.24 20.15 13.85
C LEU A 65 3.68 20.17 15.28
N VAL A 66 3.62 19.03 15.96
CA VAL A 66 3.24 18.98 17.38
C VAL A 66 4.25 19.73 18.24
N GLU A 67 5.55 19.60 17.97
CA GLU A 67 6.61 20.30 18.69
C GLU A 67 6.59 21.81 18.42
N ILE A 68 6.34 22.23 17.17
CA ILE A 68 6.12 23.64 16.83
C ILE A 68 4.89 24.17 17.58
N ALA A 69 3.75 23.46 17.52
CA ALA A 69 2.53 23.87 18.19
C ALA A 69 2.74 24.01 19.71
N LYS A 70 3.41 23.04 20.34
CA LYS A 70 3.77 23.05 21.76
C LYS A 70 4.63 24.26 22.12
N ARG A 71 5.63 24.62 21.30
CA ARG A 71 6.48 25.81 21.50
C ARG A 71 5.74 27.12 21.26
N SER A 72 4.73 27.09 20.40
CA SER A 72 3.82 28.22 20.16
C SER A 72 2.64 28.28 21.15
N PHE A 73 2.64 27.47 22.22
CA PHE A 73 1.54 27.38 23.20
C PHE A 73 0.17 27.05 22.58
N ILE A 74 0.18 26.32 21.45
CA ILE A 74 -1.01 25.84 20.75
C ILE A 74 -1.21 24.37 21.08
N GLU A 75 -2.37 24.04 21.66
CA GLU A 75 -2.81 22.66 21.83
C GLU A 75 -3.49 22.15 20.55
N LEU A 76 -3.06 20.97 20.09
CA LEU A 76 -3.62 20.30 18.93
C LEU A 76 -4.57 19.18 19.37
N LYS A 77 -5.77 19.19 18.82
CA LYS A 77 -6.74 18.10 19.01
C LYS A 77 -6.24 16.84 18.31
N LYS A 78 -6.59 15.68 18.87
CA LYS A 78 -6.33 14.37 18.21
C LYS A 78 -6.86 14.29 16.78
N GLN A 79 -7.99 14.95 16.49
CA GLN A 79 -8.55 15.04 15.15
C GLN A 79 -7.66 15.86 14.20
N GLU A 80 -7.06 16.97 14.67
CA GLU A 80 -6.13 17.77 13.87
C GLU A 80 -4.84 16.97 13.62
N VAL A 81 -4.28 16.36 14.65
CA VAL A 81 -3.07 15.51 14.58
C VAL A 81 -3.26 14.37 13.58
N TYR A 82 -4.42 13.70 13.63
CA TYR A 82 -4.71 12.61 12.72
C TYR A 82 -4.93 13.09 11.27
N ILE A 83 -5.62 14.22 11.05
CA ILE A 83 -5.74 14.80 9.69
C ILE A 83 -4.36 15.18 9.14
N ILE A 84 -3.47 15.76 9.96
CA ILE A 84 -2.08 16.06 9.57
C ILE A 84 -1.33 14.77 9.20
N TYR A 85 -1.49 13.70 9.99
CA TYR A 85 -0.91 12.40 9.70
C TYR A 85 -1.34 11.85 8.33
N MET A 86 -2.64 11.95 8.01
CA MET A 86 -3.17 11.54 6.70
C MET A 86 -2.66 12.43 5.56
N LEU A 87 -2.60 13.75 5.77
CA LEU A 87 -2.11 14.73 4.79
C LEU A 87 -0.63 14.49 4.45
N ALA A 88 0.19 14.18 5.44
CA ALA A 88 1.59 13.81 5.22
C ALA A 88 1.71 12.55 4.36
N ALA A 89 0.82 11.58 4.53
CA ALA A 89 0.75 10.40 3.69
C ALA A 89 0.38 10.75 2.24
N SER A 90 -0.68 11.53 2.05
CA SER A 90 -1.24 11.80 0.72
C SER A 90 -0.33 12.71 -0.10
N LEU A 91 0.23 13.77 0.50
CA LEU A 91 1.05 14.76 -0.19
C LEU A 91 2.41 14.21 -0.61
N VAL A 92 3.03 13.37 0.22
CA VAL A 92 4.36 12.80 -0.02
C VAL A 92 4.27 11.43 -0.72
N SER A 93 3.05 10.94 -0.97
CA SER A 93 2.84 9.66 -1.66
C SER A 93 3.52 9.63 -3.03
N ALA A 94 4.02 8.46 -3.38
CA ALA A 94 4.52 8.21 -4.72
C ALA A 94 3.35 8.30 -5.72
N GLY A 95 3.60 8.98 -6.85
CA GLY A 95 2.70 8.95 -7.99
C GLY A 95 2.62 7.52 -8.56
N LEU A 96 1.41 7.09 -8.91
CA LEU A 96 1.19 5.80 -9.55
C LEU A 96 1.52 5.96 -11.05
N ILE A 97 2.45 5.15 -11.54
CA ILE A 97 2.89 5.20 -12.93
C ILE A 97 2.10 4.22 -13.76
N PHE A 98 1.48 4.71 -14.83
CA PHE A 98 0.69 3.85 -15.71
C PHE A 98 1.61 2.98 -16.58
N GLY A 99 1.24 1.71 -16.73
CA GLY A 99 1.94 0.76 -17.61
C GLY A 99 3.22 0.14 -17.06
N THR A 100 3.74 0.59 -15.90
CA THR A 100 4.97 0.04 -15.29
C THR A 100 4.67 -0.58 -13.93
N ALA A 101 4.61 -1.91 -13.87
CA ALA A 101 4.46 -2.62 -12.60
C ALA A 101 5.76 -2.48 -11.78
N GLY A 102 5.66 -1.93 -10.56
CA GLY A 102 6.76 -1.90 -9.58
C GLY A 102 7.57 -0.60 -9.53
N LEU A 103 7.40 0.32 -10.47
CA LEU A 103 8.03 1.64 -10.40
C LEU A 103 7.14 2.62 -9.63
N THR A 104 7.65 3.12 -8.51
CA THR A 104 6.99 4.14 -7.69
C THR A 104 7.87 5.38 -7.60
N LEU A 105 7.47 6.47 -8.27
CA LEU A 105 8.21 7.73 -8.20
C LEU A 105 7.58 8.67 -7.18
N GLN A 106 8.40 9.11 -6.23
CA GLN A 106 8.03 10.11 -5.22
C GLN A 106 7.69 11.46 -5.87
N GLY A 107 6.96 12.33 -5.18
CA GLY A 107 6.76 13.71 -5.66
C GLY A 107 5.39 14.02 -6.25
N GLY A 108 4.36 13.23 -5.94
CA GLY A 108 2.99 13.50 -6.37
C GLY A 108 2.76 13.25 -7.87
N ALA A 109 1.68 13.82 -8.40
CA ALA A 109 1.11 13.41 -9.67
C ALA A 109 2.03 13.61 -10.91
N PHE A 110 2.82 14.69 -10.97
CA PHE A 110 3.66 14.98 -12.15
C PHE A 110 4.83 14.00 -12.33
N SER A 111 5.11 13.13 -11.35
CA SER A 111 6.15 12.11 -11.49
C SER A 111 5.86 11.13 -12.63
N ASP A 112 4.60 10.83 -12.93
CA ASP A 112 4.20 10.01 -14.08
C ASP A 112 4.57 10.67 -15.41
N LEU A 113 4.40 11.99 -15.54
CA LEU A 113 4.78 12.71 -16.77
C LEU A 113 6.31 12.76 -16.96
N ILE A 114 7.07 12.88 -15.86
CA ILE A 114 8.54 12.81 -15.90
C ILE A 114 9.04 11.41 -16.26
N TRP A 115 8.33 10.37 -15.83
CA TRP A 115 8.62 9.01 -16.29
C TRP A 115 8.34 8.86 -17.78
N ARG A 116 7.17 9.30 -18.24
CA ARG A 116 6.76 9.19 -19.65
C ARG A 116 7.69 9.95 -20.61
N GLN A 117 8.16 11.14 -20.23
CA GLN A 117 9.13 11.86 -21.05
C GLN A 117 10.45 11.08 -21.19
N TYR A 118 10.87 10.36 -20.15
CA TYR A 118 12.06 9.52 -20.24
C TYR A 118 11.79 8.29 -21.11
N LEU A 119 10.66 7.62 -20.90
CA LEU A 119 10.30 6.40 -21.60
C LEU A 119 10.33 6.60 -23.13
N VAL A 120 9.68 7.66 -23.65
CA VAL A 120 9.64 7.95 -25.09
C VAL A 120 11.01 8.27 -25.70
N GLN A 121 11.92 8.82 -24.90
CA GLN A 121 13.30 9.14 -25.32
C GLN A 121 14.29 8.00 -25.06
N SER A 122 13.88 6.92 -24.39
CA SER A 122 14.79 5.87 -23.94
C SER A 122 15.34 5.03 -25.10
N PRO A 123 16.59 4.54 -25.01
CA PRO A 123 17.16 3.64 -26.02
C PRO A 123 16.32 2.37 -26.21
N TYR A 124 15.68 1.88 -25.16
CA TYR A 124 14.80 0.70 -25.25
C TYR A 124 13.54 1.01 -26.04
N ALA A 125 12.88 2.15 -25.82
CA ALA A 125 11.72 2.52 -26.63
C ALA A 125 12.10 2.72 -28.12
N GLN A 126 13.33 3.10 -28.42
CA GLN A 126 13.86 3.15 -29.79
C GLN A 126 14.13 1.76 -30.35
N SER A 127 14.84 0.90 -29.62
CA SER A 127 15.18 -0.48 -30.03
C SER A 127 13.94 -1.35 -30.27
N PHE A 128 12.91 -1.21 -29.43
CA PHE A 128 11.63 -1.89 -29.59
C PHE A 128 10.69 -1.20 -30.58
N LYS A 129 11.10 -0.09 -31.22
CA LYS A 129 10.27 0.80 -32.05
C LYS A 129 8.98 1.28 -31.37
N LEU A 130 8.95 1.23 -30.04
CA LEU A 130 7.78 1.61 -29.25
C LEU A 130 7.47 3.10 -29.35
N HIS A 131 8.51 3.95 -29.42
CA HIS A 131 8.37 5.41 -29.48
C HIS A 131 7.50 5.91 -30.65
N GLU A 132 7.41 5.16 -31.76
CA GLU A 132 6.57 5.48 -32.93
C GLU A 132 5.08 5.19 -32.68
N HIS A 133 4.77 4.28 -31.75
CA HIS A 133 3.41 3.83 -31.46
C HIS A 133 2.81 4.49 -30.20
N MET A 134 3.59 5.28 -29.45
CA MET A 134 3.10 5.93 -28.23
C MET A 134 2.10 7.05 -28.55
N PRO A 135 0.94 7.10 -27.88
CA PRO A 135 -0.09 8.07 -28.20
C PRO A 135 0.25 9.48 -27.68
N LEU A 136 -0.06 10.50 -28.49
CA LEU A 136 0.19 11.92 -28.18
C LEU A 136 -0.58 12.42 -26.94
N TRP A 137 -1.73 11.81 -26.64
CA TRP A 137 -2.49 12.14 -25.43
C TRP A 137 -1.79 11.68 -24.15
N ALA A 138 -0.90 10.68 -24.24
CA ALA A 138 -0.18 10.15 -23.10
C ALA A 138 1.11 10.92 -22.82
N MET A 139 1.83 11.32 -23.88
CA MET A 139 3.09 12.04 -23.80
C MET A 139 3.45 12.75 -25.10
N PRO A 140 4.27 13.82 -25.06
CA PRO A 140 4.77 14.46 -26.27
C PRO A 140 5.72 13.55 -27.08
N PRO A 141 5.88 13.81 -28.39
CA PRO A 141 6.90 13.15 -29.21
C PRO A 141 8.32 13.37 -28.68
N ALA A 142 9.19 12.38 -28.86
CA ALA A 142 10.59 12.40 -28.40
C ALA A 142 11.36 13.66 -28.83
N ASN A 143 11.12 14.15 -30.05
CA ASN A 143 11.82 15.32 -30.62
C ASN A 143 11.07 16.65 -30.40
N SER A 144 10.06 16.68 -29.53
CA SER A 144 9.28 17.90 -29.30
C SER A 144 10.08 18.94 -28.53
N GLU A 145 9.90 20.21 -28.89
CA GLU A 145 10.57 21.35 -28.26
C GLU A 145 10.35 21.40 -26.74
N ALA A 146 9.20 20.91 -26.27
CA ALA A 146 8.87 20.83 -24.84
C ALA A 146 9.82 19.92 -24.05
N LEU A 147 10.22 18.78 -24.65
CA LEU A 147 11.16 17.85 -24.02
C LEU A 147 12.59 18.39 -24.08
N LEU A 148 12.98 18.99 -25.20
CA LEU A 148 14.30 19.62 -25.36
C LEU A 148 14.50 20.79 -24.39
N LYS A 149 13.49 21.65 -24.24
CA LYS A 149 13.49 22.78 -23.29
C LYS A 149 13.18 22.36 -21.85
N ARG A 150 12.85 21.07 -21.61
CA ARG A 150 12.52 20.49 -20.30
C ARG A 150 11.48 21.32 -19.55
N THR A 151 10.35 21.58 -20.22
CA THR A 151 9.27 22.43 -19.71
C THR A 151 7.89 21.79 -19.88
N PHE A 152 7.07 21.91 -18.84
CA PHE A 152 5.64 21.57 -18.90
C PHE A 152 4.79 22.69 -19.50
N LEU A 153 5.34 23.91 -19.63
CA LEU A 153 4.66 25.06 -20.22
C LEU A 153 4.71 25.01 -21.74
N SER A 154 4.09 23.98 -22.32
CA SER A 154 3.92 23.84 -23.76
C SER A 154 2.56 23.22 -24.07
N ARG A 155 1.97 23.60 -25.22
CA ARG A 155 0.64 23.14 -25.63
C ARG A 155 0.56 21.63 -25.80
N VAL A 156 1.68 20.97 -26.12
CA VAL A 156 1.73 19.50 -26.28
C VAL A 156 1.49 18.75 -24.96
N TRP A 157 1.72 19.39 -23.81
CA TRP A 157 1.44 18.80 -22.49
C TRP A 157 0.00 18.98 -22.02
N LEU A 158 -0.82 19.78 -22.72
CA LEU A 158 -2.16 20.14 -22.27
C LEU A 158 -3.06 18.92 -22.03
N ILE A 159 -3.12 17.99 -22.99
CA ILE A 159 -3.94 16.78 -22.88
C ILE A 159 -3.39 15.82 -21.80
N PRO A 160 -2.09 15.48 -21.76
CA PRO A 160 -1.54 14.67 -20.68
C PRO A 160 -1.79 15.24 -19.28
N ILE A 161 -1.60 16.55 -19.09
CA ILE A 161 -1.85 17.22 -17.80
C ILE A 161 -3.33 17.19 -17.44
N LEU A 162 -4.22 17.44 -18.41
CA LEU A 162 -5.66 17.39 -18.18
C LEU A 162 -6.12 15.98 -17.77
N LEU A 163 -5.63 14.94 -18.46
CA LEU A 163 -5.92 13.54 -18.12
C LEU A 163 -5.40 13.18 -16.72
N LEU A 164 -4.20 13.64 -16.37
CA LEU A 164 -3.62 13.46 -15.04
C LEU A 164 -4.49 14.11 -13.95
N ILE A 165 -4.96 15.34 -14.16
CA ILE A 165 -5.82 16.04 -13.19
C ILE A 165 -7.16 15.31 -13.05
N ILE A 166 -7.81 14.99 -14.18
CA ILE A 166 -9.09 14.27 -14.20
C ILE A 166 -8.94 12.92 -13.48
N HIS A 167 -7.89 12.16 -13.77
CA HIS A 167 -7.62 10.89 -13.11
C HIS A 167 -7.48 11.08 -11.59
N ASN A 168 -6.68 12.04 -11.12
CA ASN A 168 -6.51 12.25 -9.68
C ASN A 168 -7.84 12.61 -8.98
N VAL A 169 -8.68 13.43 -9.60
CA VAL A 169 -10.00 13.79 -9.07
C VAL A 169 -10.92 12.56 -9.03
N LEU A 170 -11.08 11.85 -10.15
CA LEU A 170 -11.96 10.68 -10.24
C LEU A 170 -11.49 9.54 -9.33
N PHE A 171 -10.17 9.35 -9.19
CA PHE A 171 -9.60 8.36 -8.28
C PHE A 171 -9.94 8.68 -6.82
N LYS A 172 -9.87 9.95 -6.40
CA LYS A 172 -10.30 10.37 -5.05
C LYS A 172 -11.80 10.18 -4.85
N ILE A 173 -12.61 10.47 -5.87
CA ILE A 173 -14.06 10.20 -5.84
C ILE A 173 -14.32 8.70 -5.64
N ASN A 174 -13.67 7.82 -6.42
CA ASN A 174 -13.80 6.37 -6.26
C ASN A 174 -13.32 5.87 -4.89
N LYS A 175 -12.19 6.40 -4.39
CA LYS A 175 -11.69 6.15 -3.03
C LYS A 175 -12.77 6.45 -2.00
N PHE A 176 -13.35 7.65 -2.03
CA PHE A 176 -14.32 8.08 -1.02
C PHE A 176 -15.71 7.48 -1.17
N THR A 177 -16.03 6.82 -2.28
CA THR A 177 -17.36 6.24 -2.53
C THR A 177 -17.35 4.73 -2.38
N LEU A 178 -16.59 4.01 -3.22
CA LEU A 178 -16.49 2.55 -3.14
C LEU A 178 -15.78 2.12 -1.86
N GLY A 179 -14.67 2.80 -1.49
CA GLY A 179 -13.97 2.54 -0.23
C GLY A 179 -14.82 2.82 1.01
N TYR A 180 -15.62 3.89 1.00
CA TYR A 180 -16.62 4.17 2.04
C TYR A 180 -17.71 3.10 2.09
N THR A 181 -18.21 2.67 0.94
CA THR A 181 -19.22 1.60 0.89
C THR A 181 -18.67 0.31 1.50
N MET A 182 -17.41 -0.03 1.19
CA MET A 182 -16.77 -1.18 1.83
C MET A 182 -16.60 -0.99 3.32
N PHE A 183 -16.15 0.17 3.81
CA PHE A 183 -16.13 0.49 5.24
C PHE A 183 -17.49 0.23 5.91
N ARG A 184 -18.58 0.71 5.32
CA ARG A 184 -19.94 0.54 5.83
C ARG A 184 -20.37 -0.93 5.88
N ILE A 185 -19.93 -1.74 4.93
CA ILE A 185 -20.20 -3.18 4.92
C ILE A 185 -19.33 -3.89 5.96
N THR A 186 -18.02 -3.67 5.94
CA THR A 186 -17.06 -4.44 6.74
C THR A 186 -16.97 -3.99 8.19
N SER A 187 -17.06 -2.70 8.49
CA SER A 187 -17.04 -2.15 9.85
C SER A 187 -18.43 -2.16 10.47
N ASP A 188 -19.42 -1.50 9.84
CA ASP A 188 -20.72 -1.31 10.51
C ASP A 188 -21.58 -2.58 10.48
N LYS A 189 -21.63 -3.31 9.34
CA LYS A 189 -22.48 -4.51 9.21
C LYS A 189 -21.77 -5.79 9.65
N GLU A 190 -20.53 -6.03 9.19
CA GLU A 190 -19.77 -7.24 9.52
C GLU A 190 -19.03 -7.13 10.86
N LYS A 191 -18.86 -5.93 11.43
CA LYS A 191 -18.17 -5.70 12.71
C LYS A 191 -16.76 -6.28 12.77
N LEU A 192 -16.02 -6.16 11.67
CA LEU A 192 -14.64 -6.62 11.60
C LEU A 192 -13.72 -5.77 12.51
N PRO A 193 -12.66 -6.36 13.10
CA PRO A 193 -11.86 -5.70 14.13
C PRO A 193 -10.89 -4.61 13.62
N PHE A 194 -10.36 -4.72 12.40
CA PHE A 194 -9.35 -3.80 11.83
C PHE A 194 -8.13 -3.57 12.76
N PRO A 195 -7.33 -4.62 13.05
CA PRO A 195 -6.30 -4.55 14.10
C PRO A 195 -5.20 -3.51 13.84
N LEU A 196 -4.86 -3.20 12.58
CA LEU A 196 -3.86 -2.16 12.27
C LEU A 196 -4.44 -0.73 12.30
N ALA A 197 -5.76 -0.56 12.30
CA ALA A 197 -6.37 0.77 12.44
C ALA A 197 -6.03 1.40 13.80
N SER A 198 -5.94 0.60 14.87
CA SER A 198 -5.60 1.12 16.20
C SER A 198 -4.17 1.65 16.30
N VAL A 199 -3.25 1.22 15.45
CA VAL A 199 -1.84 1.67 15.47
C VAL A 199 -1.77 3.15 15.13
N ALA A 200 -2.32 3.54 13.98
CA ALA A 200 -2.34 4.94 13.55
C ALA A 200 -3.19 5.81 14.48
N ALA A 201 -4.36 5.29 14.92
CA ALA A 201 -5.27 6.03 15.78
C ALA A 201 -4.68 6.29 17.17
N GLU A 202 -4.14 5.27 17.85
CA GLU A 202 -3.54 5.44 19.18
C GLU A 202 -2.23 6.22 19.11
N GLY A 203 -1.45 6.10 18.03
CA GLY A 203 -0.27 6.94 17.82
C GLY A 203 -0.63 8.42 17.69
N ALA A 204 -1.68 8.77 16.93
CA ALA A 204 -2.16 10.14 16.83
C ALA A 204 -2.71 10.69 18.16
N VAL A 205 -3.41 9.85 18.94
CA VAL A 205 -3.89 10.22 20.29
C VAL A 205 -2.72 10.49 21.23
N ALA A 206 -1.72 9.61 21.25
CA ALA A 206 -0.54 9.77 22.10
C ALA A 206 0.22 11.07 21.80
N LEU A 207 0.32 11.45 20.52
CA LEU A 207 0.97 12.71 20.10
C LEU A 207 0.13 13.95 20.43
N ALA A 208 -1.20 13.86 20.34
CA ALA A 208 -2.09 14.96 20.72
C ALA A 208 -2.04 15.26 22.24
N GLU A 209 -2.02 14.23 23.09
CA GLU A 209 -1.96 14.40 24.55
C GLU A 209 -0.73 15.22 25.01
N VAL A 210 0.40 15.10 24.30
CA VAL A 210 1.63 15.87 24.58
C VAL A 210 1.51 17.34 24.22
N SER A 211 0.74 17.68 23.19
CA SER A 211 0.55 19.07 22.77
C SER A 211 -0.12 19.91 23.87
N GLY A 212 -0.98 19.28 24.69
CA GLY A 212 -1.60 19.86 25.88
C GLY A 212 -0.75 19.76 27.16
N LYS A 213 0.53 19.37 27.05
CA LYS A 213 1.46 19.12 28.17
C LYS A 213 0.95 18.06 29.18
N GLN A 214 0.13 17.12 28.74
CA GLN A 214 -0.33 16.00 29.57
C GLN A 214 0.57 14.79 29.36
N GLU A 215 1.19 14.29 30.44
CA GLU A 215 1.98 13.05 30.40
C GLU A 215 1.13 11.85 30.81
N THR A 216 0.46 11.25 29.82
CA THR A 216 -0.34 10.04 30.04
C THR A 216 0.51 8.78 29.93
N TRP A 217 -0.06 7.64 30.34
CA TRP A 217 0.56 6.33 30.12
C TRP A 217 0.81 6.05 28.62
N ARG A 218 -0.04 6.58 27.70
CA ARG A 218 0.13 6.39 26.25
C ARG A 218 1.41 7.04 25.76
N TRP A 219 1.65 8.29 26.18
CA TRP A 219 2.87 9.02 25.84
C TRP A 219 4.13 8.30 26.34
N ARG A 220 4.08 7.76 27.57
CA ARG A 220 5.20 7.01 28.13
C ARG A 220 5.55 5.78 27.29
N VAL A 221 4.55 4.97 26.91
CA VAL A 221 4.75 3.78 26.07
C VAL A 221 5.22 4.17 24.67
N PHE A 222 4.63 5.22 24.09
CA PHE A 222 5.00 5.75 22.78
C PHE A 222 6.46 6.21 22.76
N SER A 223 6.89 7.04 23.72
CA SER A 223 8.24 7.58 23.81
C SER A 223 9.31 6.52 24.03
N ILE A 224 9.06 5.54 24.91
CA ILE A 224 9.99 4.41 25.10
C ILE A 224 10.15 3.65 23.79
N SER A 225 9.05 3.37 23.11
CA SER A 225 9.07 2.62 21.84
C SER A 225 9.71 3.41 20.71
N ALA A 226 9.51 4.74 20.68
CA ALA A 226 10.20 5.64 19.75
C ALA A 226 11.70 5.67 20.01
N MET A 227 12.15 5.66 21.26
CA MET A 227 13.58 5.57 21.58
C MET A 227 14.18 4.23 21.13
N ILE A 228 13.46 3.12 21.30
CA ILE A 228 13.85 1.81 20.75
C ILE A 228 14.00 1.90 19.22
N GLY A 229 13.05 2.55 18.55
CA GLY A 229 13.11 2.80 17.10
C GLY A 229 14.32 3.65 16.70
N VAL A 230 14.63 4.72 17.43
CA VAL A 230 15.82 5.55 17.16
C VAL A 230 17.11 4.74 17.33
N ILE A 231 17.24 4.00 18.43
CA ILE A 231 18.43 3.18 18.71
C ILE A 231 18.58 2.10 17.65
N PHE A 232 17.53 1.34 17.37
CA PHE A 232 17.57 0.29 16.35
C PHE A 232 17.88 0.88 14.97
N GLY A 233 17.25 1.99 14.59
CA GLY A 233 17.49 2.66 13.32
C GLY A 233 18.88 3.30 13.23
N ALA A 234 19.53 3.64 14.34
CA ALA A 234 20.94 4.03 14.30
C ALA A 234 21.82 2.87 13.80
N PHE A 235 21.62 1.65 14.32
CA PHE A 235 22.36 0.48 13.87
C PHE A 235 21.93 -0.01 12.47
N TYR A 236 20.63 0.02 12.21
CA TYR A 236 20.03 -0.56 11.01
C TYR A 236 20.05 0.37 9.80
N VAL A 237 19.98 1.69 10.00
CA VAL A 237 19.88 2.68 8.92
C VAL A 237 21.08 3.61 8.90
N VAL A 238 21.43 4.23 10.04
CA VAL A 238 22.49 5.27 10.07
C VAL A 238 23.86 4.70 9.78
N ILE A 239 24.27 3.64 10.47
CA ILE A 239 25.61 3.05 10.28
C ILE A 239 25.84 2.63 8.81
N PRO A 240 24.96 1.85 8.15
CA PRO A 240 25.13 1.52 6.74
C PRO A 240 25.11 2.74 5.83
N THR A 241 24.27 3.73 6.13
CA THR A 241 24.18 4.96 5.33
C THR A 241 25.47 5.76 5.40
N VAL A 242 25.98 6.05 6.61
CA VAL A 242 27.19 6.85 6.81
C VAL A 242 28.43 6.11 6.31
N THR A 243 28.57 4.83 6.63
CA THR A 243 29.72 4.04 6.14
C THR A 243 29.67 3.84 4.63
N GLY A 244 28.47 3.72 4.02
CA GLY A 244 28.31 3.68 2.58
C GLY A 244 28.67 4.98 1.85
N LEU A 245 28.82 6.10 2.56
CA LEU A 245 29.37 7.34 1.99
C LEU A 245 30.90 7.33 1.96
N LEU A 246 31.54 6.62 2.89
CA LEU A 246 32.99 6.61 3.08
C LEU A 246 33.65 5.35 2.48
N MET A 247 32.89 4.26 2.33
CA MET A 247 33.40 2.94 1.95
C MET A 247 32.64 2.41 0.73
N THR A 248 33.35 1.67 -0.13
CA THR A 248 32.78 1.00 -1.31
C THR A 248 31.72 -0.05 -0.93
N LYS A 249 31.86 -0.67 0.25
CA LYS A 249 30.86 -1.58 0.83
C LYS A 249 30.41 -1.01 2.18
N PRO A 250 29.12 -0.65 2.34
CA PRO A 250 28.61 -0.14 3.61
C PRO A 250 28.74 -1.22 4.69
N PHE A 251 29.14 -0.81 5.88
CA PHE A 251 29.17 -1.69 7.03
C PHE A 251 27.74 -1.92 7.52
N GLN A 252 27.28 -3.17 7.41
CA GLN A 252 25.95 -3.59 7.84
C GLN A 252 26.08 -4.46 9.08
N VAL A 253 25.62 -3.95 10.24
CA VAL A 253 25.58 -4.73 11.49
C VAL A 253 24.65 -5.94 11.35
N LEU A 254 23.51 -5.72 10.71
CA LEU A 254 22.55 -6.74 10.31
C LEU A 254 22.37 -6.68 8.79
N PRO A 255 22.34 -7.82 8.08
CA PRO A 255 22.07 -7.83 6.64
C PRO A 255 20.73 -7.18 6.31
N ILE A 256 20.73 -6.27 5.34
CA ILE A 256 19.54 -5.54 4.87
C ILE A 256 19.22 -5.98 3.44
N PRO A 257 17.96 -6.27 3.09
CA PRO A 257 16.76 -6.27 3.96
C PRO A 257 16.56 -7.53 4.80
N TRP A 258 17.31 -8.60 4.51
CA TRP A 258 17.13 -9.91 5.16
C TRP A 258 18.43 -10.70 5.20
N VAL A 259 18.44 -11.73 6.06
CA VAL A 259 19.35 -12.86 5.93
C VAL A 259 18.68 -13.87 5.00
N ASP A 260 19.30 -14.13 3.85
CA ASP A 260 18.78 -15.06 2.85
C ASP A 260 19.52 -16.40 2.87
N PHE A 261 18.80 -17.48 3.11
CA PHE A 261 19.31 -18.85 3.03
C PHE A 261 18.88 -19.55 1.73
N THR A 262 18.11 -18.91 0.85
CA THR A 262 17.51 -19.51 -0.34
C THR A 262 18.53 -20.21 -1.24
N SER A 263 19.66 -19.54 -1.55
CA SER A 263 20.68 -20.11 -2.44
C SER A 263 21.27 -21.41 -1.87
N LYS A 264 21.67 -21.40 -0.59
CA LYS A 264 22.20 -22.57 0.12
C LYS A 264 21.16 -23.66 0.33
N MET A 265 19.91 -23.26 0.61
CA MET A 265 18.81 -24.21 0.73
C MET A 265 18.50 -24.89 -0.60
N GLY A 266 18.71 -24.19 -1.73
CA GLY A 266 18.56 -24.74 -3.08
C GLY A 266 19.43 -25.97 -3.36
N ASP A 267 20.57 -26.10 -2.68
CA ASP A 267 21.47 -27.25 -2.80
C ASP A 267 20.89 -28.52 -2.14
N ILE A 268 20.06 -28.36 -1.10
CA ILE A 268 19.45 -29.46 -0.34
C ILE A 268 18.00 -29.72 -0.81
N LEU A 269 17.23 -28.64 -0.92
CA LEU A 269 15.83 -28.61 -1.30
C LEU A 269 15.67 -27.65 -2.49
N PRO A 270 15.61 -28.18 -3.73
CA PRO A 270 15.50 -27.37 -4.93
C PRO A 270 14.35 -26.37 -4.86
N SER A 271 14.58 -25.14 -5.29
CA SER A 271 13.57 -24.07 -5.29
C SER A 271 13.05 -23.61 -3.91
N SER A 272 13.55 -24.18 -2.82
CA SER A 272 13.13 -23.79 -1.46
C SER A 272 13.59 -22.38 -1.11
N MET A 273 12.65 -21.53 -0.70
CA MET A 273 12.97 -20.20 -0.18
C MET A 273 12.89 -20.19 1.34
N LEU A 274 13.95 -19.71 1.98
CA LEU A 274 14.03 -19.57 3.44
C LEU A 274 14.94 -18.42 3.83
N GLY A 275 14.56 -17.72 4.88
CA GLY A 275 15.32 -16.61 5.45
C GLY A 275 14.49 -15.89 6.49
N PHE A 276 15.00 -14.77 6.97
CA PHE A 276 14.26 -13.88 7.85
C PHE A 276 14.67 -12.43 7.61
N MET A 277 13.68 -11.54 7.66
CA MET A 277 13.93 -10.10 7.68
C MET A 277 14.47 -9.70 9.05
N THR A 278 15.44 -8.80 9.01
CA THR A 278 16.18 -8.32 10.18
C THR A 278 15.54 -7.09 10.81
N GLU A 279 14.51 -6.53 10.18
CA GLU A 279 13.80 -5.34 10.61
C GLU A 279 12.85 -5.65 11.80
N LEU A 280 13.00 -4.92 12.91
CA LEU A 280 12.31 -5.19 14.17
C LEU A 280 10.81 -4.86 14.10
N GLY A 281 10.38 -3.91 13.28
CA GLY A 281 8.98 -3.56 13.06
C GLY A 281 8.11 -4.72 12.59
N ILE A 282 8.64 -5.67 11.84
CA ILE A 282 7.93 -6.90 11.42
C ILE A 282 7.60 -7.78 12.63
N LEU A 283 8.55 -7.91 13.57
CA LEU A 283 8.31 -8.62 14.83
C LEU A 283 7.25 -7.89 15.66
N LEU A 284 7.34 -6.56 15.78
CA LEU A 284 6.35 -5.75 16.51
C LEU A 284 4.95 -5.79 15.86
N THR A 285 4.87 -5.94 14.54
CA THR A 285 3.61 -6.17 13.83
C THR A 285 2.93 -7.46 14.30
N GLY A 286 3.72 -8.49 14.61
CA GLY A 286 3.25 -9.73 15.22
C GLY A 286 2.59 -9.54 16.60
N PHE A 287 2.90 -8.47 17.34
CA PHE A 287 2.25 -8.15 18.61
C PHE A 287 0.82 -7.60 18.44
N VAL A 288 0.54 -6.98 17.29
CA VAL A 288 -0.73 -6.30 17.03
C VAL A 288 -1.72 -7.22 16.32
N LEU A 289 -1.23 -8.02 15.37
CA LEU A 289 -2.08 -8.89 14.57
C LEU A 289 -2.65 -10.06 15.38
N ALA A 290 -3.83 -10.54 14.97
CA ALA A 290 -4.45 -11.69 15.60
C ALA A 290 -3.55 -12.93 15.47
N PHE A 291 -3.27 -13.59 16.59
CA PHE A 291 -2.32 -14.71 16.65
C PHE A 291 -2.57 -15.78 15.57
N TRP A 292 -3.82 -16.19 15.37
CA TRP A 292 -4.16 -17.23 14.40
C TRP A 292 -3.98 -16.78 12.95
N VAL A 293 -4.13 -15.48 12.67
CA VAL A 293 -3.80 -14.92 11.36
C VAL A 293 -2.30 -15.04 11.12
N VAL A 294 -1.47 -14.57 12.05
CA VAL A 294 -0.01 -14.62 11.91
C VAL A 294 0.49 -16.07 11.80
N THR A 295 -0.06 -16.96 12.61
CA THR A 295 0.23 -18.41 12.55
C THR A 295 -0.14 -18.98 11.19
N GLY A 296 -1.30 -18.61 10.66
CA GLY A 296 -1.73 -19.00 9.32
C GLY A 296 -0.79 -18.47 8.25
N SER A 297 -0.40 -17.20 8.31
CA SER A 297 0.55 -16.59 7.36
C SER A 297 1.90 -17.28 7.38
N PHE A 298 2.39 -17.66 8.56
CA PHE A 298 3.62 -18.46 8.72
C PHE A 298 3.49 -19.84 8.10
N ILE A 299 2.43 -20.58 8.44
CA ILE A 299 2.15 -21.91 7.88
C ILE A 299 2.03 -21.82 6.35
N GLY A 300 1.25 -20.86 5.84
CA GLY A 300 1.06 -20.62 4.42
C GLY A 300 2.37 -20.34 3.70
N ALA A 301 3.18 -19.41 4.22
CA ALA A 301 4.47 -19.06 3.60
C ALA A 301 5.45 -20.24 3.59
N VAL A 302 5.60 -20.95 4.72
CA VAL A 302 6.54 -22.09 4.84
C VAL A 302 6.08 -23.29 4.01
N LEU A 303 4.81 -23.68 4.13
CA LEU A 303 4.26 -24.83 3.38
C LEU A 303 4.33 -24.60 1.87
N THR A 304 4.15 -23.37 1.40
CA THR A 304 4.19 -23.07 -0.03
C THR A 304 5.61 -22.85 -0.54
N ARG A 305 6.35 -21.90 0.04
CA ARG A 305 7.64 -21.43 -0.49
C ARG A 305 8.82 -22.27 -0.05
N THR A 306 8.77 -22.86 1.14
CA THR A 306 9.87 -23.68 1.65
C THR A 306 9.65 -25.16 1.31
N ILE A 307 8.44 -25.69 1.51
CA ILE A 307 8.15 -27.12 1.32
C ILE A 307 7.52 -27.41 -0.05
N GLY A 308 6.54 -26.61 -0.46
CA GLY A 308 5.78 -26.80 -1.69
C GLY A 308 6.64 -26.62 -2.94
N ASN A 309 7.55 -25.64 -2.95
CA ASN A 309 8.45 -25.40 -4.08
C ASN A 309 9.27 -26.65 -4.49
N PRO A 310 10.02 -27.32 -3.59
CA PRO A 310 10.71 -28.56 -3.93
C PRO A 310 9.81 -29.65 -4.51
N ILE A 311 8.58 -29.79 -3.99
CA ILE A 311 7.61 -30.78 -4.48
C ILE A 311 7.16 -30.44 -5.90
N LEU A 312 6.81 -29.18 -6.15
CA LEU A 312 6.40 -28.69 -7.46
C LEU A 312 7.54 -28.72 -8.49
N TYR A 313 8.78 -28.51 -8.05
CA TYR A 313 9.97 -28.65 -8.88
C TYR A 313 10.20 -30.11 -9.28
N LYS A 314 10.16 -31.04 -8.31
CA LYS A 314 10.26 -32.50 -8.58
C LYS A 314 9.12 -33.03 -9.45
N ALA A 315 7.93 -32.42 -9.37
CA ALA A 315 6.79 -32.73 -10.23
C ALA A 315 6.89 -32.11 -11.64
N GLY A 316 7.96 -31.38 -11.97
CA GLY A 316 8.17 -30.74 -13.26
C GLY A 316 7.26 -29.54 -13.54
N ILE A 317 6.63 -28.97 -12.49
CA ILE A 317 5.75 -27.80 -12.59
C ILE A 317 6.58 -26.50 -12.56
N ILE A 318 7.53 -26.40 -11.63
CA ILE A 318 8.52 -25.31 -11.58
C ILE A 318 9.68 -25.70 -12.49
N LYS A 319 9.91 -24.92 -13.54
CA LYS A 319 10.87 -25.22 -14.62
C LYS A 319 11.96 -24.16 -14.75
N ASN A 320 11.63 -22.92 -14.42
CA ASN A 320 12.50 -21.77 -14.64
C ASN A 320 13.45 -21.47 -13.46
N TRP A 321 13.36 -22.25 -12.37
CA TRP A 321 14.31 -22.14 -11.27
C TRP A 321 15.65 -22.79 -11.62
N GLN A 322 16.74 -22.16 -11.21
CA GLN A 322 18.10 -22.67 -11.39
C GLN A 322 18.86 -22.70 -10.05
N PRO A 323 19.77 -23.68 -9.85
CA PRO A 323 20.67 -23.69 -8.70
C PRO A 323 21.44 -22.37 -8.57
N GLY A 324 21.63 -21.92 -7.33
CA GLY A 324 22.31 -20.65 -7.03
C GLY A 324 21.40 -19.41 -7.02
N MET A 325 20.16 -19.46 -7.53
CA MET A 325 19.22 -18.34 -7.44
C MET A 325 18.98 -17.89 -5.98
N THR A 326 19.10 -16.59 -5.74
CA THR A 326 18.71 -15.95 -4.46
C THR A 326 17.19 -15.77 -4.38
N VAL A 327 16.66 -15.34 -3.23
CA VAL A 327 15.21 -15.25 -2.98
C VAL A 327 14.45 -14.48 -4.05
N ILE A 328 14.98 -13.37 -4.57
CA ILE A 328 14.27 -12.54 -5.55
C ILE A 328 14.07 -13.25 -6.89
N PRO A 329 15.12 -13.67 -7.62
CA PRO A 329 14.95 -14.40 -8.87
C PRO A 329 14.20 -15.72 -8.66
N ALA A 330 14.43 -16.43 -7.55
CA ALA A 330 13.67 -17.65 -7.23
C ALA A 330 12.17 -17.36 -7.03
N ASN A 331 11.82 -16.27 -6.33
CA ASN A 331 10.42 -15.88 -6.15
C ASN A 331 9.77 -15.49 -7.49
N VAL A 332 10.48 -14.77 -8.36
CA VAL A 332 9.97 -14.43 -9.70
C VAL A 332 9.71 -15.70 -10.52
N ALA A 333 10.70 -16.60 -10.62
CA ALA A 333 10.57 -17.84 -11.38
C ALA A 333 9.40 -18.71 -10.88
N THR A 334 9.33 -18.95 -9.57
CA THR A 334 8.29 -19.79 -8.96
C THR A 334 6.90 -19.17 -9.01
N ASN A 335 6.80 -17.83 -8.92
CA ASN A 335 5.52 -17.13 -9.11
C ASN A 335 5.00 -17.28 -10.53
N LEU A 336 5.84 -17.08 -11.53
CA LEU A 336 5.47 -17.23 -12.95
C LEU A 336 5.07 -18.66 -13.28
N ASP A 337 5.80 -19.65 -12.76
CA ASP A 337 5.56 -21.05 -13.10
C ASP A 337 4.25 -21.61 -12.52
N PHE A 338 3.92 -21.23 -11.27
CA PHE A 338 2.78 -21.77 -10.53
C PHE A 338 2.06 -20.77 -9.62
N TRP A 339 2.76 -20.10 -8.69
CA TRP A 339 2.11 -19.46 -7.54
C TRP A 339 1.19 -18.29 -7.90
N ILE A 340 1.38 -17.61 -9.02
CA ILE A 340 0.45 -16.59 -9.50
C ILE A 340 -0.98 -17.15 -9.61
N ASN A 341 -1.12 -18.38 -10.11
CA ASN A 341 -2.40 -19.06 -10.26
C ASN A 341 -3.03 -19.41 -8.89
N ALA A 342 -2.21 -19.81 -7.93
CA ALA A 342 -2.66 -20.14 -6.57
C ALA A 342 -3.10 -18.89 -5.80
N THR A 343 -2.41 -17.75 -5.96
CA THR A 343 -2.80 -16.47 -5.38
C THR A 343 -4.13 -15.97 -5.95
N ILE A 344 -4.31 -16.07 -7.28
CA ILE A 344 -5.59 -15.78 -7.96
C ILE A 344 -6.72 -16.65 -7.37
N ALA A 345 -6.50 -17.95 -7.24
CA ALA A 345 -7.48 -18.87 -6.65
C ALA A 345 -7.82 -18.51 -5.19
N GLY A 346 -6.82 -18.18 -4.38
CA GLY A 346 -6.99 -17.77 -2.98
C GLY A 346 -7.84 -16.51 -2.84
N GLY A 347 -7.55 -15.47 -3.65
CA GLY A 347 -8.35 -14.24 -3.69
C GLY A 347 -9.81 -14.52 -4.05
N ALA A 348 -10.06 -15.36 -5.06
CA ALA A 348 -11.40 -15.74 -5.47
C ALA A 348 -12.19 -16.45 -4.36
N ILE A 349 -11.56 -17.38 -3.64
CA ILE A 349 -12.21 -18.10 -2.52
C ILE A 349 -12.59 -17.13 -1.39
N VAL A 350 -11.67 -16.26 -0.98
CA VAL A 350 -11.92 -15.28 0.11
C VAL A 350 -13.11 -14.39 -0.23
N ALA A 351 -13.20 -13.96 -1.49
CA ALA A 351 -14.29 -13.14 -1.99
C ALA A 351 -15.63 -13.88 -1.96
N ILE A 352 -15.68 -15.11 -2.49
CA ILE A 352 -16.89 -15.95 -2.49
C ILE A 352 -17.37 -16.21 -1.06
N ILE A 353 -16.46 -16.56 -0.14
CA ILE A 353 -16.79 -16.77 1.28
C ILE A 353 -17.40 -15.50 1.88
N GLY A 354 -16.83 -14.33 1.59
CA GLY A 354 -17.38 -13.05 2.04
C GLY A 354 -18.80 -12.81 1.53
N ILE A 355 -19.01 -12.98 0.22
CA ILE A 355 -20.33 -12.83 -0.41
C ILE A 355 -21.36 -13.79 0.22
N VAL A 356 -21.00 -15.06 0.44
CA VAL A 356 -21.88 -16.05 1.07
C VAL A 356 -22.24 -15.66 2.51
N ILE A 357 -21.27 -15.20 3.31
CA ILE A 357 -21.50 -14.76 4.68
C ILE A 357 -22.42 -13.54 4.71
N MET A 358 -22.17 -12.56 3.83
CA MET A 358 -23.00 -11.38 3.66
C MET A 358 -24.46 -11.79 3.35
N PHE A 359 -24.68 -12.66 2.35
CA PHE A 359 -26.02 -13.12 2.00
C PHE A 359 -26.71 -13.89 3.13
N LYS A 360 -25.98 -14.74 3.87
CA LYS A 360 -26.51 -15.44 5.05
C LYS A 360 -26.93 -14.46 6.15
N ALA A 361 -26.15 -13.41 6.40
CA ALA A 361 -26.49 -12.37 7.37
C ALA A 361 -27.77 -11.61 6.96
N PHE A 362 -27.92 -11.27 5.68
CA PHE A 362 -29.15 -10.65 5.16
C PHE A 362 -30.38 -11.58 5.24
N ARG A 363 -30.21 -12.89 4.99
CA ARG A 363 -31.31 -13.86 5.11
C ARG A 363 -31.72 -14.14 6.55
N ARG A 364 -30.78 -14.16 7.50
CA ARG A 364 -31.09 -14.27 8.95
C ARG A 364 -31.86 -13.05 9.44
N LYS A 365 -31.49 -11.84 9.01
CA LYS A 365 -32.27 -10.60 9.26
C LYS A 365 -33.72 -10.66 8.77
N LYS A 366 -34.07 -11.53 7.81
CA LYS A 366 -35.46 -11.76 7.37
C LYS A 366 -36.22 -12.82 8.18
N LYS A 367 -35.53 -13.75 8.86
CA LYS A 367 -36.16 -14.83 9.64
C LYS A 367 -36.42 -14.45 11.09
N ASP A 368 -35.70 -13.48 11.65
CA ASP A 368 -35.91 -12.98 13.01
C ASP A 368 -37.00 -11.87 13.09
N VAL A 369 -37.87 -11.78 12.10
CA VAL A 369 -39.11 -10.98 12.19
C VAL A 369 -40.12 -11.78 13.01
N VAL A 370 -39.94 -11.79 14.32
CA VAL A 370 -40.97 -12.25 15.26
C VAL A 370 -42.10 -11.22 15.23
N ILE A 371 -43.28 -11.67 14.81
CA ILE A 371 -44.51 -10.87 14.78
C ILE A 371 -44.79 -10.40 16.22
N GLY A 372 -44.72 -9.09 16.48
CA GLY A 372 -45.12 -8.47 17.74
C GLY A 372 -44.09 -7.61 18.49
N GLN A 373 -42.85 -7.47 18.02
CA GLN A 373 -41.92 -6.45 18.56
C GLN A 373 -41.93 -5.19 17.69
N PRO A 374 -41.91 -3.97 18.28
CA PRO A 374 -41.93 -2.74 17.52
C PRO A 374 -40.75 -2.71 16.54
N ALA A 375 -41.04 -2.20 15.35
CA ALA A 375 -40.14 -2.17 14.22
C ALA A 375 -38.77 -1.57 14.58
N ARG A 376 -37.71 -2.25 14.11
CA ARG A 376 -36.38 -1.71 13.83
C ARG A 376 -35.62 -1.12 15.03
N ILE A 377 -34.77 -1.95 15.63
CA ILE A 377 -33.44 -1.42 15.98
C ILE A 377 -32.66 -1.32 14.67
N GLU A 378 -32.95 -0.31 13.86
CA GLU A 378 -31.95 0.21 12.93
C GLU A 378 -30.72 0.46 13.80
N GLU A 379 -29.60 -0.24 13.54
CA GLU A 379 -28.33 0.11 14.16
C GLU A 379 -28.09 1.59 13.84
N LYS A 380 -28.40 2.46 14.80
CA LYS A 380 -28.27 3.90 14.64
C LYS A 380 -26.81 4.16 14.34
N LEU A 381 -26.57 4.81 13.21
CA LEU A 381 -25.23 5.19 12.82
C LEU A 381 -24.68 6.14 13.89
N PRO A 382 -23.37 6.08 14.19
CA PRO A 382 -22.78 6.98 15.16
C PRO A 382 -23.12 8.44 14.83
N GLU A 383 -23.79 9.13 15.75
CA GLU A 383 -24.25 10.49 15.52
C GLU A 383 -23.07 11.43 15.26
N GLY A 384 -23.21 12.30 14.26
CA GLY A 384 -22.19 13.29 13.92
C GLY A 384 -20.94 12.76 13.21
N ARG A 385 -20.83 11.47 12.87
CA ARG A 385 -19.68 10.88 12.16
C ARG A 385 -19.45 11.44 10.74
N GLY A 386 -20.51 11.95 10.10
CA GLY A 386 -20.47 12.46 8.72
C GLY A 386 -20.75 11.37 7.67
N ASP A 387 -21.56 10.37 8.03
CA ASP A 387 -22.05 9.36 7.12
C ASP A 387 -23.02 9.93 6.09
N TYR A 388 -23.02 9.33 4.91
CA TYR A 388 -23.99 9.61 3.86
C TYR A 388 -24.55 8.29 3.30
N PRO A 389 -25.74 8.28 2.68
CA PRO A 389 -26.39 7.03 2.30
C PRO A 389 -25.58 6.21 1.29
N ILE A 390 -25.52 4.89 1.51
CA ILE A 390 -24.75 3.95 0.66
C ILE A 390 -25.18 4.02 -0.82
N TYR A 391 -26.47 4.23 -1.10
CA TYR A 391 -26.95 4.34 -2.48
C TYR A 391 -26.41 5.59 -3.19
N ILE A 392 -26.18 6.69 -2.47
CA ILE A 392 -25.54 7.89 -3.03
C ILE A 392 -24.06 7.59 -3.30
N ALA A 393 -23.36 6.93 -2.36
CA ALA A 393 -21.98 6.50 -2.56
C ALA A 393 -21.84 5.65 -3.84
N MET A 394 -22.68 4.63 -3.97
CA MET A 394 -22.69 3.76 -5.14
C MET A 394 -23.07 4.52 -6.41
N GLY A 395 -24.05 5.43 -6.37
CA GLY A 395 -24.41 6.25 -7.53
C GLY A 395 -23.27 7.13 -8.04
N ILE A 396 -22.55 7.80 -7.12
CA ILE A 396 -21.38 8.62 -7.47
C ILE A 396 -20.23 7.75 -7.99
N TRP A 397 -19.99 6.59 -7.37
CA TRP A 397 -19.00 5.62 -7.85
C TRP A 397 -19.32 5.12 -9.27
N MET A 398 -20.57 4.73 -9.53
CA MET A 398 -21.02 4.29 -10.85
C MET A 398 -20.81 5.40 -11.88
N LEU A 399 -21.17 6.65 -11.57
CA LEU A 399 -20.95 7.80 -12.44
C LEU A 399 -19.46 8.01 -12.74
N SER A 400 -18.61 8.01 -11.71
CA SER A 400 -17.15 8.13 -11.85
C SER A 400 -16.56 7.01 -12.71
N THR A 401 -17.04 5.78 -12.52
CA THR A 401 -16.62 4.61 -13.31
C THR A 401 -17.08 4.71 -14.77
N ILE A 402 -18.29 5.21 -15.04
CA ILE A 402 -18.77 5.50 -16.39
C ILE A 402 -17.88 6.55 -17.06
N ILE A 403 -17.52 7.63 -16.36
CA ILE A 403 -16.60 8.65 -16.89
C ILE A 403 -15.26 8.03 -17.27
N TYR A 404 -14.68 7.16 -16.44
CA TYR A 404 -13.47 6.42 -16.78
C TYR A 404 -13.64 5.56 -18.04
N ILE A 405 -14.75 4.83 -18.17
CA ILE A 405 -15.03 3.98 -19.34
C ILE A 405 -15.16 4.82 -20.61
N VAL A 406 -15.86 5.96 -20.53
CA VAL A 406 -16.01 6.91 -21.65
C VAL A 406 -14.65 7.47 -22.06
N ILE A 407 -13.83 7.92 -21.10
CA ILE A 407 -12.47 8.39 -21.38
C ILE A 407 -11.66 7.27 -22.05
N CYS A 408 -11.66 6.05 -21.51
CA CYS A 408 -10.92 4.93 -22.11
C CYS A 408 -11.41 4.60 -23.52
N LYS A 409 -12.73 4.66 -23.79
CA LYS A 409 -13.29 4.43 -25.12
C LYS A 409 -12.88 5.52 -26.11
N ILE A 410 -12.75 6.77 -25.67
CA ILE A 410 -12.25 7.88 -26.50
C ILE A 410 -10.76 7.71 -26.79
N LEU A 411 -9.97 7.35 -25.77
CA LEU A 411 -8.50 7.25 -25.90
C LEU A 411 -8.05 5.99 -26.65
N VAL A 412 -8.80 4.88 -26.53
CA VAL A 412 -8.46 3.56 -27.07
C VAL A 412 -9.71 2.94 -27.73
N PRO A 413 -10.14 3.44 -28.91
CA PRO A 413 -11.41 3.07 -29.51
C PRO A 413 -11.48 1.62 -30.00
N SER A 414 -10.34 1.04 -30.37
CA SER A 414 -10.22 -0.36 -30.83
C SER A 414 -10.30 -1.38 -29.70
N PHE A 415 -10.08 -0.98 -28.44
CA PHE A 415 -10.16 -1.91 -27.32
C PHE A 415 -11.62 -2.26 -26.98
N PRO A 416 -11.95 -3.54 -26.70
CA PRO A 416 -13.32 -3.95 -26.41
C PRO A 416 -13.90 -3.25 -25.17
N THR A 417 -14.98 -2.49 -25.36
CA THR A 417 -15.63 -1.73 -24.26
C THR A 417 -16.19 -2.64 -23.16
N VAL A 418 -16.57 -3.87 -23.51
CA VAL A 418 -17.01 -4.89 -22.55
C VAL A 418 -15.93 -5.17 -21.50
N LEU A 419 -14.64 -5.13 -21.88
CA LEU A 419 -13.55 -5.34 -20.94
C LEU A 419 -13.39 -4.16 -19.97
N PHE A 420 -13.61 -2.91 -20.42
CA PHE A 420 -13.65 -1.75 -19.52
C PHE A 420 -14.80 -1.85 -18.51
N VAL A 421 -15.98 -2.29 -18.96
CA VAL A 421 -17.13 -2.55 -18.08
C VAL A 421 -16.81 -3.66 -17.08
N PHE A 422 -16.16 -4.74 -17.52
CA PHE A 422 -15.73 -5.83 -16.65
C PHE A 422 -14.73 -5.35 -15.58
N PHE A 423 -13.69 -4.59 -15.96
CA PHE A 423 -12.74 -4.02 -15.01
C PHE A 423 -13.44 -3.13 -13.98
N GLY A 424 -14.22 -2.17 -14.45
CA GLY A 424 -14.85 -1.16 -13.60
C GLY A 424 -15.95 -1.70 -12.70
N PHE A 425 -16.91 -2.46 -13.23
CA PHE A 425 -18.11 -2.85 -12.50
C PHE A 425 -18.07 -4.23 -11.86
N ILE A 426 -17.17 -5.11 -12.30
CA ILE A 426 -17.08 -6.48 -11.78
C ILE A 426 -15.80 -6.65 -10.98
N LEU A 427 -14.64 -6.46 -11.62
CA LEU A 427 -13.37 -6.80 -10.99
C LEU A 427 -12.98 -5.84 -9.88
N THR A 428 -13.15 -4.52 -10.07
CA THR A 428 -12.81 -3.51 -9.05
C THR A 428 -13.64 -3.64 -7.76
N PRO A 429 -14.98 -3.74 -7.78
CA PRO A 429 -15.77 -3.93 -6.57
C PRO A 429 -15.44 -5.24 -5.86
N PHE A 430 -15.23 -6.30 -6.62
CA PHE A 430 -14.88 -7.61 -6.10
C PHE A 430 -13.53 -7.60 -5.37
N LEU A 431 -12.50 -7.02 -6.00
CA LEU A 431 -11.19 -6.81 -5.38
C LEU A 431 -11.28 -5.94 -4.15
N THR A 432 -11.96 -4.80 -4.27
CA THR A 432 -12.10 -3.83 -3.18
C THR A 432 -12.78 -4.44 -1.96
N TYR A 433 -13.84 -5.23 -2.15
CA TYR A 433 -14.52 -5.93 -1.06
C TYR A 433 -13.60 -6.97 -0.39
N THR A 434 -12.93 -7.79 -1.20
CA THR A 434 -12.02 -8.85 -0.71
C THR A 434 -10.86 -8.25 0.09
N SER A 435 -10.26 -7.19 -0.43
CA SER A 435 -9.18 -6.41 0.19
C SER A 435 -9.65 -5.74 1.49
N ALA A 436 -10.79 -5.04 1.48
CA ALA A 436 -11.36 -4.39 2.67
C ALA A 436 -11.64 -5.38 3.81
N ARG A 437 -12.20 -6.55 3.47
CA ARG A 437 -12.49 -7.61 4.44
C ARG A 437 -11.20 -8.19 5.04
N MET A 438 -10.14 -8.26 4.25
CA MET A 438 -8.84 -8.75 4.71
C MET A 438 -8.12 -7.71 5.57
N PHE A 439 -8.15 -6.44 5.23
CA PHE A 439 -7.77 -5.39 6.20
C PHE A 439 -8.57 -5.50 7.51
N GLY A 440 -9.87 -5.78 7.42
CA GLY A 440 -10.74 -5.98 8.58
C GLY A 440 -10.34 -7.18 9.46
N ILE A 441 -10.00 -8.32 8.87
CA ILE A 441 -9.72 -9.58 9.61
C ILE A 441 -8.24 -9.73 9.97
N THR A 442 -7.37 -9.57 8.98
CA THR A 442 -5.93 -9.88 9.07
C THR A 442 -5.06 -8.66 9.27
N GLY A 443 -5.60 -7.44 9.17
CA GLY A 443 -4.88 -6.18 9.25
C GLY A 443 -4.11 -5.80 7.98
N VAL A 444 -3.89 -6.75 7.06
CA VAL A 444 -3.18 -6.54 5.79
C VAL A 444 -3.85 -7.34 4.68
N ALA A 445 -4.00 -6.75 3.48
CA ALA A 445 -4.56 -7.44 2.30
C ALA A 445 -3.54 -8.32 1.56
N GLY A 446 -2.63 -8.99 2.28
CA GLY A 446 -1.64 -9.89 1.69
C GLY A 446 -2.32 -11.03 0.91
N GLY A 447 -1.83 -11.32 -0.30
CA GLY A 447 -2.33 -12.42 -1.14
C GLY A 447 -3.62 -12.15 -1.92
N ILE A 448 -4.13 -10.91 -1.92
CA ILE A 448 -5.32 -10.50 -2.69
C ILE A 448 -4.91 -9.42 -3.68
N SER A 449 -4.03 -9.82 -4.58
CA SER A 449 -3.91 -9.15 -5.86
C SER A 449 -4.14 -10.23 -6.91
N PHE A 450 -4.80 -9.87 -8.00
CA PHE A 450 -4.81 -10.70 -9.20
C PHE A 450 -3.65 -10.21 -10.06
N PRO A 451 -2.42 -10.72 -9.85
CA PRO A 451 -1.26 -10.17 -10.52
C PRO A 451 -1.42 -10.44 -12.01
N MET A 452 -1.00 -9.50 -12.85
CA MET A 452 -1.01 -9.66 -14.30
C MET A 452 -2.41 -9.82 -14.94
N VAL A 453 -3.53 -9.65 -14.21
CA VAL A 453 -4.86 -9.75 -14.83
C VAL A 453 -5.10 -8.61 -15.81
N ARG A 454 -4.65 -7.39 -15.48
CA ARG A 454 -4.73 -6.26 -16.40
C ARG A 454 -3.91 -6.55 -17.66
N GLU A 455 -2.64 -6.89 -17.48
CA GLU A 455 -1.68 -7.12 -18.54
C GLU A 455 -2.07 -8.30 -19.42
N GLY A 456 -2.44 -9.43 -18.83
CA GLY A 456 -2.94 -10.61 -19.54
C GLY A 456 -4.22 -10.34 -20.32
N THR A 457 -5.15 -9.55 -19.77
CA THR A 457 -6.37 -9.14 -20.49
C THR A 457 -6.04 -8.26 -21.68
N PHE A 458 -5.07 -7.34 -21.56
CA PHE A 458 -4.66 -6.50 -22.70
C PHE A 458 -4.16 -7.36 -23.86
N ILE A 459 -3.32 -8.35 -23.57
CA ILE A 459 -2.77 -9.25 -24.59
C ILE A 459 -3.84 -10.18 -25.17
N LEU A 460 -4.68 -10.78 -24.33
CA LEU A 460 -5.73 -11.72 -24.75
C LEU A 460 -6.95 -11.06 -25.41
N SER A 461 -7.09 -9.73 -25.29
CA SER A 461 -8.22 -8.99 -25.86
C SER A 461 -8.25 -8.97 -27.39
N GLY A 462 -7.15 -9.35 -28.04
CA GLY A 462 -6.97 -9.20 -29.49
C GLY A 462 -6.67 -7.76 -29.93
N HIS A 463 -6.48 -6.84 -28.98
CA HIS A 463 -6.12 -5.46 -29.27
C HIS A 463 -4.72 -5.36 -29.88
N LYS A 464 -4.63 -4.61 -30.97
CA LYS A 464 -3.37 -4.33 -31.66
C LYS A 464 -2.98 -2.87 -31.45
N GLY A 465 -1.98 -2.64 -30.62
CA GLY A 465 -1.53 -1.29 -30.27
C GLY A 465 -1.03 -1.19 -28.83
N VAL A 466 -0.27 -0.13 -28.55
CA VAL A 466 0.37 0.09 -27.24
C VAL A 466 -0.35 1.12 -26.37
N ASP A 467 -1.32 1.84 -26.94
CA ASP A 467 -2.13 2.88 -26.33
C ASP A 467 -2.87 2.43 -25.07
N ILE A 468 -3.37 1.18 -25.02
CA ILE A 468 -4.03 0.60 -23.85
C ILE A 468 -3.14 0.58 -22.59
N TRP A 469 -1.82 0.47 -22.75
CA TRP A 469 -0.86 0.42 -21.64
C TRP A 469 -0.69 1.77 -20.93
N PHE A 470 -1.12 2.86 -21.57
CA PHE A 470 -1.07 4.22 -21.03
C PHE A 470 -2.43 4.73 -20.55
N ALA A 471 -3.50 3.99 -20.82
CA ALA A 471 -4.88 4.41 -20.55
C ALA A 471 -5.23 4.25 -19.05
N PRO A 472 -6.05 5.16 -18.49
CA PRO A 472 -6.46 5.10 -17.09
C PRO A 472 -7.62 4.10 -16.91
N VAL A 473 -7.36 2.81 -17.18
CA VAL A 473 -8.35 1.73 -17.07
C VAL A 473 -8.91 1.69 -15.64
N PRO A 474 -10.25 1.61 -15.44
CA PRO A 474 -10.88 1.61 -14.12
C PRO A 474 -10.67 0.29 -13.37
N TYR A 475 -9.42 0.01 -13.01
CA TYR A 475 -8.95 -1.17 -12.29
C TYR A 475 -8.22 -0.71 -11.02
N PHE A 476 -9.00 -0.32 -10.02
CA PHE A 476 -8.50 0.22 -8.75
C PHE A 476 -8.95 -0.67 -7.58
N ASP A 477 -8.08 -0.89 -6.60
CA ASP A 477 -8.42 -1.49 -5.31
C ASP A 477 -8.47 -0.38 -4.25
N HIS A 478 -9.66 -0.16 -3.67
CA HIS A 478 -9.89 0.81 -2.60
C HIS A 478 -10.07 0.15 -1.22
N GLY A 479 -9.67 -1.11 -1.05
CA GLY A 479 -9.94 -1.88 0.17
C GLY A 479 -9.26 -1.30 1.41
N VAL A 480 -8.06 -0.74 1.25
CA VAL A 480 -7.32 -0.06 2.33
C VAL A 480 -8.09 1.13 2.92
N THR A 481 -8.94 1.77 2.11
CA THR A 481 -9.74 2.92 2.53
C THR A 481 -10.76 2.56 3.60
N ALA A 482 -11.19 1.29 3.67
CA ALA A 482 -12.02 0.83 4.78
C ALA A 482 -11.29 0.93 6.13
N GLN A 483 -9.98 0.64 6.14
CA GLN A 483 -9.15 0.79 7.33
C GLN A 483 -8.94 2.27 7.69
N GLU A 484 -8.75 3.15 6.71
CA GLU A 484 -8.61 4.60 6.91
C GLU A 484 -9.89 5.20 7.54
N PHE A 485 -11.08 4.84 7.06
CA PHE A 485 -12.34 5.25 7.70
C PHE A 485 -12.48 4.70 9.13
N LYS A 486 -12.00 3.48 9.39
CA LYS A 486 -11.98 2.94 10.75
C LYS A 486 -11.06 3.74 11.67
N GLN A 487 -9.92 4.21 11.18
CA GLN A 487 -9.03 5.09 11.94
C GLN A 487 -9.69 6.45 12.28
N LEU A 488 -10.47 7.04 11.36
CA LEU A 488 -11.29 8.24 11.64
C LEU A 488 -12.35 7.98 12.74
N GLU A 489 -12.97 6.80 12.71
CA GLU A 489 -13.93 6.38 13.75
C GLU A 489 -13.25 6.27 15.12
N LEU A 490 -12.08 5.63 15.20
CA LEU A 490 -11.32 5.46 16.44
C LEU A 490 -10.79 6.78 17.02
N THR A 491 -10.44 7.73 16.15
CA THR A 491 -9.99 9.08 16.54
C THR A 491 -11.14 10.05 16.82
N ARG A 492 -12.40 9.63 16.58
CA ARG A 492 -13.60 10.49 16.66
C ARG A 492 -13.47 11.75 15.78
N THR A 493 -12.98 11.55 14.56
CA THR A 493 -12.83 12.59 13.54
C THR A 493 -13.99 12.52 12.56
N LYS A 494 -14.64 13.66 12.28
CA LYS A 494 -15.70 13.72 11.25
C LYS A 494 -15.14 13.34 9.87
N PHE A 495 -15.88 12.53 9.12
CA PHE A 495 -15.49 12.15 7.75
C PHE A 495 -15.41 13.36 6.83
N SER A 496 -16.22 14.40 7.07
CA SER A 496 -16.15 15.69 6.36
C SER A 496 -14.78 16.35 6.43
N SER A 497 -14.06 16.19 7.55
CA SER A 497 -12.70 16.73 7.69
C SER A 497 -11.73 16.09 6.73
N TRP A 498 -11.86 14.77 6.51
CA TRP A 498 -10.98 14.07 5.59
C TRP A 498 -11.24 14.46 4.14
N TYR A 499 -12.51 14.59 3.73
CA TYR A 499 -12.83 15.06 2.38
C TYR A 499 -12.25 16.44 2.10
N LYS A 500 -12.48 17.40 3.01
CA LYS A 500 -11.92 18.76 2.89
C LYS A 500 -10.39 18.75 2.84
N ALA A 501 -9.77 17.96 3.72
CA ALA A 501 -8.32 17.83 3.79
C ALA A 501 -7.72 17.26 2.50
N GLU A 502 -8.29 16.18 1.97
CA GLU A 502 -7.78 15.52 0.76
C GLU A 502 -7.99 16.33 -0.51
N PHE A 503 -9.12 17.02 -0.68
CA PHE A 503 -9.29 17.91 -1.84
C PHE A 503 -8.39 19.16 -1.74
N THR A 504 -8.19 19.71 -0.55
CA THR A 504 -7.20 20.79 -0.35
C THR A 504 -5.78 20.30 -0.63
N SER A 505 -5.44 19.10 -0.13
CA SER A 505 -4.17 18.42 -0.39
C SER A 505 -3.96 18.15 -1.86
N LEU A 506 -4.98 17.74 -2.60
CA LEU A 506 -4.90 17.51 -4.04
C LEU A 506 -4.50 18.78 -4.79
N VAL A 507 -5.10 19.93 -4.47
CA VAL A 507 -4.75 21.21 -5.10
C VAL A 507 -3.30 21.60 -4.78
N ILE A 508 -2.90 21.53 -3.51
CA ILE A 508 -1.53 21.82 -3.07
C ILE A 508 -0.55 20.85 -3.74
N MET A 509 -0.86 19.55 -3.78
CA MET A 509 -0.04 18.53 -4.40
C MET A 509 0.14 18.78 -5.88
N LEU A 510 -0.92 19.05 -6.64
CA LEU A 510 -0.83 19.31 -8.07
C LEU A 510 0.05 20.54 -8.34
N PHE A 511 -0.12 21.60 -7.56
CA PHE A 511 0.71 22.81 -7.67
C PHE A 511 2.18 22.56 -7.31
N CYS A 512 2.46 22.00 -6.13
CA CYS A 512 3.82 21.74 -5.67
C CYS A 512 4.52 20.70 -6.54
N SER A 513 3.82 19.64 -6.95
CA SER A 513 4.33 18.61 -7.86
C SER A 513 4.72 19.23 -9.21
N PHE A 514 3.85 20.04 -9.81
CA PHE A 514 4.17 20.80 -11.03
C PHE A 514 5.39 21.70 -10.82
N LEU A 515 5.41 22.50 -9.76
CA LEU A 515 6.46 23.48 -9.48
C LEU A 515 7.82 22.80 -9.30
N PHE A 516 7.92 21.83 -8.39
CA PHE A 516 9.21 21.22 -8.05
C PHE A 516 9.71 20.28 -9.15
N TRP A 517 8.83 19.52 -9.82
CA TRP A 517 9.27 18.74 -10.98
C TRP A 517 9.72 19.64 -12.14
N SER A 518 9.06 20.77 -12.38
CA SER A 518 9.51 21.74 -13.38
C SER A 518 10.91 22.28 -13.07
N ILE A 519 11.17 22.64 -11.81
CA ILE A 519 12.47 23.15 -11.38
C ILE A 519 13.55 22.07 -11.53
N ILE A 520 13.30 20.87 -10.97
CA ILE A 520 14.28 19.78 -10.95
C ILE A 520 14.61 19.30 -12.36
N TRP A 521 13.60 19.11 -13.22
CA TRP A 521 13.82 18.71 -14.61
C TRP A 521 14.58 19.77 -15.41
N LYS A 522 14.36 21.06 -15.13
CA LYS A 522 15.08 22.15 -15.77
C LYS A 522 16.53 22.27 -15.29
N MET A 523 16.81 21.97 -14.01
CA MET A 523 18.18 21.99 -13.44
C MET A 523 19.09 20.99 -14.14
N SER A 524 18.68 19.74 -14.28
CA SER A 524 19.49 18.68 -14.93
C SER A 524 18.58 17.69 -15.66
N PRO A 525 18.99 17.11 -16.80
CA PRO A 525 18.19 16.07 -17.46
C PRO A 525 17.95 14.90 -16.51
N ILE A 526 16.79 14.25 -16.65
CA ILE A 526 16.39 13.09 -15.86
C ILE A 526 16.15 11.93 -16.82
N PRO A 527 16.95 10.84 -16.75
CA PRO A 527 18.06 10.58 -15.82
C PRO A 527 19.38 11.30 -16.19
N SER A 528 20.29 11.43 -15.22
CA SER A 528 21.66 11.96 -15.40
C SER A 528 22.57 11.53 -14.25
N SER A 529 23.87 11.86 -14.31
CA SER A 529 24.82 11.65 -13.20
C SER A 529 24.45 12.41 -11.92
N THR A 530 23.67 13.50 -12.04
CA THR A 530 23.07 14.20 -10.89
C THR A 530 22.04 13.32 -10.16
N TYR A 531 21.44 12.34 -10.85
CA TYR A 531 20.40 11.44 -10.34
C TYR A 531 20.80 9.97 -10.49
N PRO A 532 21.74 9.45 -9.67
CA PRO A 532 22.37 8.15 -9.89
C PRO A 532 21.42 6.96 -9.87
N TYR A 533 20.39 6.97 -9.01
CA TYR A 533 19.40 5.89 -8.99
C TYR A 533 18.60 5.88 -10.28
N ALA A 534 18.09 7.04 -10.71
CA ALA A 534 17.38 7.15 -11.98
C ALA A 534 18.26 6.69 -13.15
N GLN A 535 19.53 7.11 -13.19
CA GLN A 535 20.48 6.69 -14.23
C GLN A 535 20.70 5.17 -14.28
N LYS A 536 20.73 4.51 -13.12
CA LYS A 536 20.99 3.07 -13.02
C LYS A 536 19.76 2.20 -13.23
N MET A 537 18.62 2.58 -12.64
CA MET A 537 17.45 1.72 -12.54
C MET A 537 16.41 1.99 -13.61
N TRP A 538 16.20 3.26 -14.00
CA TRP A 538 15.19 3.59 -15.00
C TRP A 538 15.39 2.91 -16.36
N PRO A 539 16.62 2.69 -16.86
CA PRO A 539 16.82 1.91 -18.08
C PRO A 539 16.25 0.49 -17.97
N MET A 540 16.39 -0.16 -16.81
CA MET A 540 15.84 -1.49 -16.55
C MET A 540 14.30 -1.45 -16.54
N ASP A 541 13.71 -0.47 -15.85
CA ASP A 541 12.25 -0.32 -15.79
C ASP A 541 11.66 0.02 -17.17
N ALA A 542 12.35 0.84 -17.97
CA ALA A 542 11.97 1.17 -19.34
C ALA A 542 12.05 -0.05 -20.26
N MET A 543 13.08 -0.90 -20.11
CA MET A 543 13.17 -2.18 -20.81
C MET A 543 11.98 -3.07 -20.47
N PHE A 544 11.65 -3.23 -19.19
CA PHE A 544 10.49 -4.03 -18.79
C PHE A 544 9.19 -3.45 -19.37
N GLN A 545 8.92 -2.16 -19.18
CA GLN A 545 7.72 -1.53 -19.72
C GLN A 545 7.64 -1.66 -21.25
N ALA A 546 8.75 -1.51 -21.96
CA ALA A 546 8.77 -1.68 -23.41
C ALA A 546 8.44 -3.11 -23.83
N LEU A 547 8.96 -4.11 -23.12
CA LEU A 547 8.62 -5.52 -23.33
C LEU A 547 7.12 -5.78 -23.13
N TRP A 548 6.53 -5.20 -22.08
CA TRP A 548 5.09 -5.31 -21.81
C TRP A 548 4.26 -4.63 -22.90
N ALA A 549 4.57 -3.37 -23.21
CA ALA A 549 3.81 -2.59 -24.16
C ALA A 549 3.88 -3.18 -25.58
N THR A 550 5.02 -3.72 -26.01
CA THR A 550 5.17 -4.34 -27.33
C THR A 550 4.53 -5.73 -27.45
N SER A 551 4.10 -6.34 -26.35
CA SER A 551 3.42 -7.65 -26.39
C SER A 551 2.07 -7.64 -27.11
N THR A 552 1.45 -6.46 -27.27
CA THR A 552 0.21 -6.23 -28.03
C THR A 552 0.46 -5.78 -29.47
N LEU A 553 1.72 -5.70 -29.92
CA LEU A 553 2.07 -5.45 -31.33
C LEU A 553 2.14 -6.77 -32.11
N ASP A 554 1.99 -6.68 -33.43
CA ASP A 554 2.07 -7.85 -34.32
C ASP A 554 3.46 -8.50 -34.20
N GLY A 555 3.50 -9.78 -33.76
CA GLY A 555 4.73 -10.54 -33.53
C GLY A 555 5.23 -10.57 -32.07
N GLY A 556 4.53 -9.89 -31.13
CA GLY A 556 4.84 -9.95 -29.70
C GLY A 556 4.68 -11.37 -29.12
N ARG A 557 5.75 -11.95 -28.56
CA ARG A 557 5.65 -13.22 -27.81
C ARG A 557 5.09 -12.97 -26.42
N SER A 558 3.91 -13.50 -26.13
CA SER A 558 3.35 -13.48 -24.78
C SER A 558 3.77 -14.72 -23.99
N TRP A 559 5.04 -14.76 -23.57
CA TRP A 559 5.59 -15.74 -22.62
C TRP A 559 4.82 -15.81 -21.28
N MET A 560 3.90 -14.88 -21.08
CA MET A 560 3.18 -14.63 -19.83
C MET A 560 1.70 -15.06 -19.92
N ILE A 561 1.10 -15.13 -21.12
CA ILE A 561 -0.13 -15.94 -21.31
C ILE A 561 0.15 -17.38 -20.86
N GLU A 562 1.37 -17.87 -21.09
CA GLU A 562 1.80 -19.19 -20.59
C GLU A 562 1.83 -19.29 -19.06
N ALA A 563 1.93 -18.18 -18.32
CA ALA A 563 1.96 -18.16 -16.86
C ALA A 563 0.56 -18.33 -16.23
N ILE A 564 -0.50 -17.87 -16.91
CA ILE A 564 -1.89 -18.00 -16.45
C ILE A 564 -2.46 -19.34 -16.93
N LYS A 565 -2.54 -20.30 -16.03
CA LYS A 565 -2.96 -21.68 -16.31
C LYS A 565 -4.27 -21.95 -15.57
N PHE A 566 -5.39 -21.88 -16.29
CA PHE A 566 -6.74 -22.08 -15.72
C PHE A 566 -6.87 -23.40 -14.93
N LYS A 567 -6.23 -24.47 -15.40
CA LYS A 567 -6.15 -25.76 -14.70
C LYS A 567 -5.55 -25.61 -13.29
N TYR A 568 -4.50 -24.82 -13.12
CA TYR A 568 -3.88 -24.59 -11.82
C TYR A 568 -4.74 -23.69 -10.93
N ILE A 569 -5.41 -22.68 -11.50
CA ILE A 569 -6.39 -21.88 -10.76
C ILE A 569 -7.49 -22.79 -10.20
N LEU A 570 -8.11 -23.62 -11.02
CA LEU A 570 -9.18 -24.52 -10.60
C LEU A 570 -8.70 -25.52 -9.52
N ASN A 571 -7.55 -26.15 -9.74
CA ASN A 571 -6.98 -27.08 -8.76
C ASN A 571 -6.67 -26.40 -7.43
N SER A 572 -6.05 -25.21 -7.47
CA SER A 572 -5.79 -24.41 -6.27
C SER A 572 -7.08 -23.95 -5.58
N SER A 573 -8.14 -23.65 -6.34
CA SER A 573 -9.45 -23.33 -5.78
C SER A 573 -10.07 -24.52 -5.05
N ILE A 574 -9.99 -25.73 -5.62
CA ILE A 574 -10.47 -26.97 -4.98
C ILE A 574 -9.69 -27.21 -3.68
N VAL A 575 -8.36 -27.11 -3.72
CA VAL A 575 -7.51 -27.27 -2.53
C VAL A 575 -7.86 -26.23 -1.46
N GLY A 576 -8.07 -24.97 -1.84
CA GLY A 576 -8.44 -23.92 -0.90
C GLY A 576 -9.82 -24.11 -0.27
N VAL A 577 -10.82 -24.59 -1.02
CA VAL A 577 -12.15 -24.94 -0.48
C VAL A 577 -12.08 -26.17 0.42
N ALA A 578 -11.29 -27.18 0.05
CA ALA A 578 -11.04 -28.35 0.87
C ALA A 578 -10.36 -27.97 2.19
N LEU A 579 -9.33 -27.12 2.14
CA LEU A 579 -8.66 -26.57 3.32
C LEU A 579 -9.64 -25.80 4.21
N TYR A 580 -10.46 -24.91 3.61
CA TYR A 580 -11.48 -24.18 4.37
C TYR A 580 -12.46 -25.13 5.07
N SER A 581 -12.96 -26.13 4.35
CA SER A 581 -13.90 -27.12 4.87
C SER A 581 -13.28 -27.97 5.97
N LEU A 582 -12.03 -28.40 5.81
CA LEU A 582 -11.27 -29.13 6.82
C LEU A 582 -11.10 -28.30 8.09
N LEU A 583 -10.71 -27.03 7.97
CA LEU A 583 -10.56 -26.14 9.11
C LEU A 583 -11.90 -25.89 9.82
N LEU A 584 -13.01 -25.80 9.08
CA LEU A 584 -14.35 -25.74 9.66
C LEU A 584 -14.71 -27.02 10.44
N LEU A 585 -14.43 -28.20 9.87
CA LEU A 585 -14.68 -29.49 10.53
C LEU A 585 -13.87 -29.64 11.83
N LEU A 586 -12.60 -29.22 11.80
CA LEU A 586 -11.71 -29.20 12.96
C LEU A 586 -12.04 -28.09 13.98
N LYS A 587 -13.07 -27.26 13.70
CA LYS A 587 -13.42 -26.08 14.51
C LYS A 587 -12.24 -25.13 14.72
N ALA A 588 -11.32 -25.09 13.76
CA ALA A 588 -10.16 -24.21 13.81
C ALA A 588 -10.60 -22.74 13.67
N PRO A 589 -9.87 -21.79 14.29
CA PRO A 589 -10.18 -20.38 14.17
C PRO A 589 -10.14 -19.91 12.72
N ILE A 590 -11.19 -19.23 12.26
CA ILE A 590 -11.32 -18.77 10.88
C ILE A 590 -10.14 -17.87 10.45
N GLY A 591 -9.55 -17.12 11.38
CA GLY A 591 -8.35 -16.31 11.13
C GLY A 591 -7.16 -17.13 10.62
N LEU A 592 -7.07 -18.42 11.00
CA LEU A 592 -6.03 -19.33 10.50
C LEU A 592 -6.13 -19.53 8.99
N PHE A 593 -7.35 -19.72 8.46
CA PHE A 593 -7.58 -19.88 7.03
C PHE A 593 -7.14 -18.63 6.25
N TYR A 594 -7.62 -17.45 6.68
CA TYR A 594 -7.25 -16.18 6.02
C TYR A 594 -5.76 -15.89 6.13
N GLY A 595 -5.14 -16.23 7.25
CA GLY A 595 -3.69 -16.21 7.40
C GLY A 595 -2.99 -17.10 6.36
N ILE A 596 -3.42 -18.36 6.21
CA ILE A 596 -2.82 -19.28 5.22
C ILE A 596 -2.92 -18.71 3.80
N ILE A 597 -4.10 -18.21 3.40
CA ILE A 597 -4.27 -17.60 2.07
C ILE A 597 -3.34 -16.40 1.89
N GLY A 598 -3.23 -15.52 2.89
CA GLY A 598 -2.31 -14.39 2.83
C GLY A 598 -0.83 -14.81 2.81
N GLY A 599 -0.50 -15.90 3.51
CA GLY A 599 0.84 -16.49 3.55
C GLY A 599 1.32 -17.06 2.22
N VAL A 600 0.43 -17.53 1.34
CA VAL A 600 0.79 -18.08 0.01
C VAL A 600 1.58 -17.07 -0.83
N ALA A 601 1.20 -15.79 -0.77
CA ALA A 601 1.88 -14.72 -1.50
C ALA A 601 3.06 -14.10 -0.72
N MET A 602 3.28 -14.51 0.54
CA MET A 602 4.27 -13.92 1.42
C MET A 602 5.56 -14.75 1.41
N LEU A 603 6.70 -14.05 1.45
CA LEU A 603 7.99 -14.72 1.64
C LEU A 603 8.11 -15.20 3.10
N PRO A 604 8.67 -16.40 3.34
CA PRO A 604 9.00 -16.88 4.69
C PRO A 604 9.86 -15.88 5.47
N HIS A 605 10.67 -15.08 4.76
CA HIS A 605 11.49 -14.02 5.31
C HIS A 605 10.71 -13.04 6.18
N MET A 606 9.47 -12.67 5.81
CA MET A 606 8.62 -11.82 6.66
C MET A 606 7.83 -12.63 7.68
N ALA A 607 7.46 -13.85 7.31
CA ALA A 607 6.55 -14.69 8.10
C ALA A 607 7.15 -15.12 9.43
N LEU A 608 8.43 -15.50 9.41
CA LEU A 608 9.10 -16.04 10.58
C LEU A 608 9.28 -14.98 11.70
N PRO A 609 9.85 -13.78 11.47
CA PRO A 609 9.94 -12.75 12.50
C PRO A 609 8.57 -12.33 13.04
N MET A 610 7.56 -12.21 12.16
CA MET A 610 6.21 -11.85 12.55
C MET A 610 5.59 -12.91 13.47
N PHE A 611 5.80 -14.20 13.16
CA PHE A 611 5.34 -15.32 13.98
C PHE A 611 6.05 -15.38 15.33
N ILE A 612 7.37 -15.16 15.36
CA ILE A 612 8.12 -15.01 16.62
C ILE A 612 7.53 -13.87 17.46
N GLY A 613 7.23 -12.74 16.83
CA GLY A 613 6.51 -11.63 17.46
C GLY A 613 5.19 -12.07 18.08
N ALA A 614 4.34 -12.75 17.32
CA ALA A 614 3.05 -13.24 17.82
C ALA A 614 3.20 -14.23 18.99
N LEU A 615 4.21 -15.11 18.97
CA LEU A 615 4.53 -16.03 20.07
C LEU A 615 4.95 -15.26 21.33
N LEU A 616 5.90 -14.32 21.20
CA LEU A 616 6.37 -13.49 22.30
C LEU A 616 5.23 -12.63 22.88
N GLY A 617 4.43 -12.00 22.03
CA GLY A 617 3.29 -11.19 22.43
C GLY A 617 2.27 -12.00 23.21
N ARG A 618 1.86 -13.17 22.69
CA ARG A 618 0.80 -13.99 23.29
C ARG A 618 1.25 -14.78 24.52
N PHE A 619 2.45 -15.38 24.50
CA PHE A 619 2.85 -16.34 25.52
C PHE A 619 3.81 -15.78 26.56
N TYR A 620 4.55 -14.71 26.25
CA TYR A 620 5.50 -14.09 27.19
C TYR A 620 4.96 -12.75 27.72
N PHE A 621 4.76 -11.76 26.85
CA PHE A 621 4.40 -10.40 27.28
C PHE A 621 2.97 -10.29 27.81
N ALA A 622 1.98 -10.93 27.19
CA ALA A 622 0.63 -10.95 27.73
C ALA A 622 0.53 -11.57 29.12
N LYS A 623 1.38 -12.58 29.43
CA LYS A 623 1.46 -13.17 30.78
C LYS A 623 2.16 -12.26 31.77
N LYS A 624 3.23 -11.58 31.34
CA LYS A 624 4.06 -10.72 32.21
C LYS A 624 3.42 -9.36 32.53
N VAL A 625 2.81 -8.73 31.53
CA VAL A 625 2.19 -7.39 31.64
C VAL A 625 0.72 -7.48 32.07
N GLY A 626 0.07 -8.61 31.78
CA GLY A 626 -1.33 -8.83 32.10
C GLY A 626 -2.30 -8.26 31.06
N PRO A 627 -3.58 -8.04 31.42
CA PRO A 627 -4.67 -7.78 30.47
C PRO A 627 -4.50 -6.48 29.66
N ASN A 628 -3.68 -5.54 30.12
CA ASN A 628 -3.40 -4.29 29.43
C ASN A 628 -2.47 -4.42 28.22
N TRP A 629 -1.82 -5.58 28.02
CA TRP A 629 -0.87 -5.78 26.92
C TRP A 629 -1.45 -5.40 25.55
N ASN A 630 -2.68 -5.82 25.26
CA ASN A 630 -3.35 -5.54 23.98
C ASN A 630 -3.59 -4.04 23.73
N ARG A 631 -3.61 -3.20 24.78
CA ARG A 631 -3.70 -1.73 24.64
C ARG A 631 -2.34 -1.11 24.33
N TYR A 632 -1.26 -1.76 24.74
CA TYR A 632 0.11 -1.26 24.55
C TYR A 632 0.64 -1.59 23.16
N THR A 633 0.32 -2.75 22.60
CA THR A 633 0.92 -3.21 21.34
C THR A 633 0.74 -2.24 20.16
N PRO A 634 -0.42 -1.59 19.94
CA PRO A 634 -0.55 -0.64 18.83
C PRO A 634 0.29 0.61 19.04
N ILE A 635 0.42 1.08 20.29
CA ILE A 635 1.22 2.26 20.67
C ILE A 635 2.72 1.93 20.56
N ILE A 636 3.13 0.70 20.93
CA ILE A 636 4.52 0.24 20.79
C ILE A 636 4.92 0.26 19.32
N LEU A 637 4.10 -0.30 18.44
CA LEU A 637 4.37 -0.31 17.00
C LEU A 637 4.39 1.12 16.44
N ALA A 638 3.41 1.96 16.80
CA ALA A 638 3.37 3.36 16.36
C ALA A 638 4.59 4.16 16.81
N GLY A 639 4.98 4.04 18.09
CA GLY A 639 6.16 4.68 18.66
C GLY A 639 7.44 4.20 17.96
N TYR A 640 7.63 2.89 17.80
CA TYR A 640 8.77 2.33 17.07
C TYR A 640 8.87 2.86 15.63
N SER A 641 7.78 2.80 14.86
CA SER A 641 7.73 3.32 13.50
C SER A 641 8.06 4.81 13.44
N CYS A 642 7.61 5.57 14.43
CA CYS A 642 7.93 6.99 14.57
C CYS A 642 9.42 7.23 14.83
N GLY A 643 10.02 6.49 15.77
CA GLY A 643 11.45 6.58 16.09
C GLY A 643 12.34 6.18 14.92
N MET A 644 12.01 5.06 14.26
CA MET A 644 12.67 4.62 13.01
C MET A 644 12.57 5.68 11.91
N GLY A 645 11.40 6.29 11.75
CA GLY A 645 11.17 7.36 10.78
C GLY A 645 12.03 8.61 11.06
N LEU A 646 12.12 9.03 12.31
CA LEU A 646 12.94 10.17 12.73
C LEU A 646 14.42 9.95 12.42
N ILE A 647 15.00 8.85 12.91
CA ILE A 647 16.43 8.57 12.71
C ILE A 647 16.76 8.29 11.24
N GLY A 648 15.83 7.66 10.51
CA GLY A 648 15.95 7.47 9.07
C GLY A 648 16.00 8.79 8.29
N MET A 649 15.12 9.75 8.63
CA MET A 649 15.13 11.09 8.03
C MET A 649 16.43 11.85 8.32
N VAL A 650 16.94 11.78 9.56
CA VAL A 650 18.25 12.38 9.91
C VAL A 650 19.37 11.73 9.12
N SER A 651 19.41 10.40 9.03
CA SER A 651 20.39 9.64 8.24
C SER A 651 20.41 10.07 6.79
N ILE A 652 19.22 10.19 6.19
CA ILE A 652 19.06 10.65 4.81
C ILE A 652 19.57 12.09 4.66
N ALA A 653 19.20 13.01 5.56
CA ALA A 653 19.66 14.39 5.51
C ALA A 653 21.19 14.49 5.57
N VAL A 654 21.83 13.76 6.49
CA VAL A 654 23.30 13.68 6.58
C VAL A 654 23.91 13.14 5.29
N ALA A 655 23.35 12.07 4.74
CA ALA A 655 23.85 11.49 3.49
C ALA A 655 23.74 12.43 2.29
N LEU A 656 22.67 13.21 2.22
CA LEU A 656 22.47 14.20 1.17
C LEU A 656 23.46 15.37 1.30
N ILE A 657 23.65 15.90 2.51
CA ILE A 657 24.64 16.97 2.77
C ILE A 657 26.02 16.46 2.38
N ALA A 658 26.41 15.27 2.85
CA ALA A 658 27.69 14.67 2.53
C ALA A 658 27.90 14.50 1.01
N LYS A 659 26.93 13.92 0.30
CA LYS A 659 27.03 13.74 -1.17
C LYS A 659 27.15 15.07 -1.91
N THR A 660 26.46 16.11 -1.44
CA THR A 660 26.53 17.45 -2.05
C THR A 660 27.90 18.09 -1.82
N VAL A 661 28.48 17.93 -0.63
CA VAL A 661 29.83 18.43 -0.30
C VAL A 661 30.91 17.65 -1.06
N PHE A 662 30.82 16.32 -1.10
CA PHE A 662 31.83 15.48 -1.77
C PHE A 662 31.81 15.60 -3.30
N GLN A 663 30.68 16.00 -3.91
CA GLN A 663 30.63 16.38 -5.33
C GLN A 663 31.42 17.66 -5.67
N ILE A 664 31.73 18.51 -4.68
CA ILE A 664 32.53 19.72 -4.89
C ILE A 664 34.04 19.41 -4.80
N VAL A 665 34.42 18.27 -4.22
CA VAL A 665 35.82 17.90 -3.96
C VAL A 665 36.40 16.99 -5.06
N PHE A 666 35.61 16.59 -6.06
CA PHE A 666 36.07 15.76 -7.19
C PHE A 666 35.63 16.31 -8.54
#